data_AF-A0A4Y6S054-F1
#
_entry.id   AF-A0A4Y6S054-F1
#
_cell.length_a   1.000
_cell.length_b   1.000
_cell.length_c   1.000
_cell.angle_alpha   90.00
_cell.angle_beta   90.00
_cell.angle_gamma   90.00
#
_symmetry.space_group_name_H-M   'P 1'
#
loop_
_entity.id
_entity.type
_entity.pdbx_description
1 polymer ?
#
loop_
_entity_poly.entity_id
_entity_poly.type
_entity_poly.pdbx_seq_one_letter_code
_entity_poly.pdbx_strand_id
1 'polypeptide(L)'
;MHLRCSRCEKRFDKGGDNMDSVLPTLRFRTTVAALLCSAAAVTCFPSNSQAATKVGTAAAVNTDAFGTPPGAVREVKLIGDNVVYNERIETSSSGLVQVLLNDGSTFTVGANSDLVIDEFVYDPDAGTGKLVASFGKGVVRFVGGKVSKKKGGVAVKTPVGTIGIRGGVANLNLKGGNPVFSLLFGDDLTFESRNGARQRIYQAGYSLQVDSTGLSSGVRRTTPSDLSAVQKGLAARGGQTGGNPNPPTGGQIAKSGVPNVNSNLGHVRTAPIPKPQGIQSTELQHAETKLVQVQKTQQQRTVDRIDKETSDSTETPPQDNTDNETVTTTANARILTAGSSFSPTWDASRTVSAPGEQGLIGGSSGVDETVAFSFATVISGNATGLYKAEVEGNKIYQFAFDGDGQYFYAQTYTDQDHVAQLGENGFIPVAPAVDPDTEGNVSSYAWGAQFFHENFAAFAHLPNVTPGSATPFNIEDMVFGLHGVGTDFSNFGQGASEPAVRIYNLASDPSLMFSLGTAGGGTTFTPLMSNALFVNPLAATELGNSFMSAVSSTDLKMIEDSPSTLNGAHFLVSSFHIDGAGTDQKSLISVAAGEVYQASDGVVVMDTGRRGGHRINGNQGAALYSGPVGTIAGPDGGHFFGSNAQSFVFGNVMSGEALDDPYNDNYISRPSVFENSDTVSASLHVGRFNGTDQTNMSRTDRTLSGYAAGVVESTVNLLSQGAGSIAFSSSSASDLSVSFDSSEHSLGGALTIRDTRQIDPEIGSYTVRFGFNEDKSGTHRAAFIDDDTYAARDATNVAETYLTVDTVQSPDPIPIQDPPDVSDPAGGGGFYVVRDAASPAVSGLTSAGAQTVQANPNETPTTYFVPNTLVGAGDDAIMAGVTECTCAFLEWGYWGTKMSYDDTSGALSGSGQRQDAVHLGTWVAGDVTNSANLPTTGSASYAGHAAGNVINNGAQYLAAGDFNMTVDFARRTGSANIANFDGRVFGADLTEQAVVSGNQFSGTLAGGTLTGTVNTSIVGGPNSNHQGVIGNFNAADGVWSATGIVAGELQ
;
A
#
# COMPACT_ATOMS: atom_id res chain seq x y z
N MET A 1 55.86 -8.77 24.36
CA MET A 1 56.93 -7.75 24.17
C MET A 1 57.22 -7.64 22.68
N HIS A 2 57.54 -6.43 22.20
CA HIS A 2 57.92 -5.97 20.83
C HIS A 2 58.59 -6.95 19.83
N LEU A 3 58.68 -6.72 18.50
CA LEU A 3 58.07 -5.82 17.47
C LEU A 3 58.70 -6.21 16.10
N ARG A 4 58.00 -5.96 14.96
CA ARG A 4 58.53 -5.67 13.57
C ARG A 4 59.42 -6.74 12.87
N CYS A 5 59.32 -7.08 11.57
CA CYS A 5 58.93 -6.42 10.30
C CYS A 5 60.11 -5.92 9.42
N SER A 6 60.34 -6.58 8.27
CA SER A 6 60.89 -6.04 7.00
C SER A 6 60.74 -7.10 5.88
N ARG A 7 60.04 -6.85 4.75
CA ARG A 7 60.49 -6.22 3.48
C ARG A 7 61.73 -6.91 2.85
N CYS A 8 61.66 -7.59 1.69
CA CYS A 8 61.30 -7.20 0.30
C CYS A 8 62.57 -7.02 -0.58
N GLU A 9 62.70 -7.74 -1.71
CA GLU A 9 62.68 -7.16 -3.08
C GLU A 9 63.02 -8.14 -4.25
N LYS A 10 62.18 -8.08 -5.31
CA LYS A 10 62.47 -8.05 -6.78
C LYS A 10 63.16 -9.20 -7.58
N ARG A 11 62.35 -9.68 -8.55
CA ARG A 11 62.57 -9.78 -10.04
C ARG A 11 63.08 -11.09 -10.72
N PHE A 12 62.18 -11.65 -11.55
CA PHE A 12 62.30 -12.21 -12.92
C PHE A 12 63.04 -13.53 -13.23
N ASP A 13 62.27 -14.53 -13.73
CA ASP A 13 62.37 -15.32 -15.00
C ASP A 13 63.77 -15.78 -15.52
N LYS A 14 63.99 -16.99 -16.10
CA LYS A 14 63.12 -18.12 -16.51
C LYS A 14 63.95 -19.37 -16.97
N GLY A 15 63.32 -20.54 -17.08
CA GLY A 15 63.83 -21.77 -17.78
C GLY A 15 64.39 -22.88 -16.85
N GLY A 16 64.35 -24.19 -17.17
CA GLY A 16 63.77 -24.95 -18.30
C GLY A 16 64.14 -26.46 -18.24
N ASP A 17 63.49 -27.28 -19.10
CA ASP A 17 63.86 -28.63 -19.59
C ASP A 17 63.57 -29.96 -18.81
N ASN A 18 62.56 -30.70 -19.36
CA ASN A 18 62.57 -32.07 -19.94
C ASN A 18 63.02 -33.36 -19.21
N MET A 19 62.21 -34.44 -19.32
CA MET A 19 62.47 -35.66 -20.15
C MET A 19 61.36 -36.75 -20.03
N ASP A 20 60.77 -37.14 -21.18
CA ASP A 20 60.63 -38.49 -21.79
C ASP A 20 60.32 -39.78 -20.97
N SER A 21 59.66 -40.86 -21.47
CA SER A 21 58.88 -41.15 -22.72
C SER A 21 58.31 -42.61 -22.69
N VAL A 22 57.20 -42.95 -23.39
CA VAL A 22 56.87 -44.31 -23.92
C VAL A 22 55.92 -44.25 -25.16
N LEU A 23 56.17 -45.08 -26.18
CA LEU A 23 55.40 -45.38 -27.43
C LEU A 23 55.94 -46.73 -27.99
N PRO A 24 55.65 -47.29 -29.21
CA PRO A 24 54.55 -47.18 -30.20
C PRO A 24 54.09 -48.57 -30.77
N THR A 25 53.27 -48.63 -31.84
CA THR A 25 53.43 -49.54 -33.03
C THR A 25 52.38 -49.31 -34.15
N LEU A 26 52.46 -49.93 -35.34
CA LEU A 26 53.16 -49.45 -36.57
C LEU A 26 52.64 -50.17 -37.87
N ARG A 27 53.14 -49.74 -39.06
CA ARG A 27 53.19 -50.40 -40.43
C ARG A 27 52.08 -49.97 -41.43
N PHE A 28 52.30 -49.79 -42.75
CA PHE A 28 53.44 -49.90 -43.71
C PHE A 28 53.07 -49.15 -45.04
N ARG A 29 53.86 -48.93 -46.12
CA ARG A 29 55.19 -49.41 -46.59
C ARG A 29 56.01 -48.35 -47.44
N THR A 30 56.41 -48.66 -48.68
CA THR A 30 57.35 -47.93 -49.60
C THR A 30 56.82 -47.88 -51.08
N THR A 31 57.37 -47.23 -52.13
CA THR A 31 58.79 -47.05 -52.58
C THR A 31 58.98 -46.07 -53.81
N VAL A 32 60.14 -45.39 -53.92
CA VAL A 32 60.94 -44.98 -55.15
C VAL A 32 60.58 -43.78 -56.09
N ALA A 33 61.40 -42.71 -55.96
CA ALA A 33 62.19 -41.90 -56.94
C ALA A 33 61.67 -41.10 -58.19
N ALA A 34 62.08 -39.81 -58.21
CA ALA A 34 62.81 -39.05 -59.27
C ALA A 34 62.13 -38.04 -60.27
N LEU A 35 62.67 -36.80 -60.20
CA LEU A 35 62.92 -35.76 -61.24
C LEU A 35 61.85 -34.71 -61.71
N LEU A 36 62.23 -33.42 -61.51
CA LEU A 36 62.02 -32.19 -62.32
C LEU A 36 60.59 -31.65 -62.62
N CYS A 37 60.23 -30.48 -62.05
CA CYS A 37 60.25 -29.17 -62.76
C CYS A 37 59.69 -27.98 -61.95
N SER A 38 60.56 -27.00 -61.69
CA SER A 38 60.41 -25.52 -61.67
C SER A 38 59.07 -24.78 -61.44
N ALA A 39 59.12 -23.91 -60.42
CA ALA A 39 58.78 -22.46 -60.43
C ALA A 39 57.44 -21.92 -59.87
N ALA A 40 57.58 -20.79 -59.15
CA ALA A 40 56.56 -19.83 -58.69
C ALA A 40 55.55 -20.27 -57.59
N ALA A 41 56.03 -20.39 -56.34
CA ALA A 41 55.16 -20.38 -55.16
C ALA A 41 54.90 -18.95 -54.67
N VAL A 42 53.62 -18.53 -54.64
CA VAL A 42 53.17 -17.36 -53.88
C VAL A 42 52.97 -17.80 -52.43
N THR A 43 53.69 -17.19 -51.48
CA THR A 43 53.58 -17.52 -50.05
C THR A 43 52.28 -16.97 -49.48
N CYS A 44 51.32 -17.86 -49.20
CA CYS A 44 50.13 -17.53 -48.42
C CYS A 44 50.44 -17.66 -46.92
N PHE A 45 50.12 -16.63 -46.14
CA PHE A 45 50.21 -16.69 -44.67
C PHE A 45 49.08 -17.57 -44.12
N PRO A 46 49.36 -18.54 -43.23
CA PRO A 46 48.30 -19.27 -42.54
C PRO A 46 47.63 -18.39 -41.49
N SER A 47 46.32 -18.17 -41.63
CA SER A 47 45.51 -17.54 -40.59
C SER A 47 45.32 -18.51 -39.42
N ASN A 48 45.79 -18.13 -38.23
CA ASN A 48 45.43 -18.85 -37.00
C ASN A 48 43.95 -18.60 -36.68
N SER A 49 43.11 -19.62 -36.84
CA SER A 49 41.76 -19.61 -36.27
C SER A 49 41.85 -19.69 -34.75
N GLN A 50 41.55 -18.58 -34.06
CA GLN A 50 41.36 -18.61 -32.61
C GLN A 50 40.06 -19.35 -32.29
N ALA A 51 40.10 -20.30 -31.36
CA ALA A 51 38.90 -20.94 -30.85
C ALA A 51 38.10 -19.91 -30.04
N ALA A 52 36.87 -19.60 -30.48
CA ALA A 52 36.05 -18.58 -29.84
C ALA A 52 35.58 -19.02 -28.45
N THR A 53 35.86 -18.21 -27.43
CA THR A 53 35.48 -18.48 -26.04
C THR A 53 33.96 -18.46 -25.87
N LYS A 54 33.38 -19.54 -25.32
CA LYS A 54 31.95 -19.62 -24.96
C LYS A 54 31.66 -18.71 -23.76
N VAL A 55 30.73 -17.78 -23.92
CA VAL A 55 30.28 -16.85 -22.85
C VAL A 55 28.87 -17.18 -22.32
N GLY A 56 28.08 -17.92 -23.10
CA GLY A 56 26.74 -18.37 -22.70
C GLY A 56 26.09 -19.34 -23.67
N THR A 57 24.78 -19.54 -23.53
CA THR A 57 23.94 -20.39 -24.37
C THR A 57 22.58 -19.73 -24.61
N ALA A 58 22.00 -19.95 -25.80
CA ALA A 58 20.63 -19.55 -26.10
C ALA A 58 19.63 -20.46 -25.36
N ALA A 59 19.01 -19.93 -24.29
CA ALA A 59 18.11 -20.65 -23.41
C ALA A 59 16.68 -20.78 -23.97
N ALA A 60 16.25 -19.81 -24.78
CA ALA A 60 15.00 -19.87 -25.54
C ALA A 60 15.17 -19.08 -26.83
N VAL A 61 14.64 -19.57 -27.96
CA VAL A 61 14.75 -18.90 -29.25
C VAL A 61 13.46 -19.02 -30.05
N ASN A 62 12.99 -17.93 -30.62
CA ASN A 62 11.90 -17.91 -31.59
C ASN A 62 12.49 -17.83 -33.01
N THR A 63 11.81 -18.41 -34.01
CA THR A 63 12.42 -18.86 -35.29
C THR A 63 12.99 -17.78 -36.23
N ASP A 64 13.08 -16.52 -35.79
CA ASP A 64 13.69 -15.40 -36.52
C ASP A 64 14.73 -14.63 -35.69
N ALA A 65 15.50 -15.34 -34.85
CA ALA A 65 16.69 -14.82 -34.20
C ALA A 65 17.97 -15.37 -34.88
N PHE A 66 19.01 -14.55 -34.92
CA PHE A 66 20.23 -14.84 -35.67
C PHE A 66 21.46 -14.45 -34.86
N GLY A 67 22.54 -15.20 -35.03
CA GLY A 67 23.85 -14.91 -34.45
C GLY A 67 24.91 -14.75 -35.53
N THR A 68 25.84 -13.82 -35.32
CA THR A 68 27.02 -13.64 -36.18
C THR A 68 28.27 -13.64 -35.30
N PRO A 69 28.95 -14.79 -35.15
CA PRO A 69 30.22 -14.87 -34.44
C PRO A 69 31.33 -14.03 -35.10
N PRO A 70 32.37 -13.61 -34.36
CA PRO A 70 33.47 -12.82 -34.93
C PRO A 70 34.16 -13.52 -36.11
N GLY A 71 34.15 -12.87 -37.28
CA GLY A 71 34.78 -13.42 -38.50
C GLY A 71 34.04 -14.60 -39.14
N ALA A 72 32.86 -14.98 -38.63
CA ALA A 72 31.99 -15.98 -39.22
C ALA A 72 30.84 -15.35 -40.02
N VAL A 73 30.06 -16.19 -40.70
CA VAL A 73 28.81 -15.77 -41.34
C VAL A 73 27.65 -15.74 -40.35
N ARG A 74 26.58 -15.05 -40.73
CA ARG A 74 25.34 -14.93 -39.96
C ARG A 74 24.51 -16.20 -40.08
N GLU A 75 24.16 -16.79 -38.95
CA GLU A 75 23.42 -18.05 -38.85
C GLU A 75 22.13 -17.87 -38.04
N VAL A 76 21.14 -18.75 -38.23
CA VAL A 76 19.92 -18.80 -37.41
C VAL A 76 20.29 -19.38 -36.05
N LYS A 77 19.82 -18.76 -34.96
CA LYS A 77 19.99 -19.34 -33.61
C LYS A 77 18.88 -20.35 -33.31
N LEU A 78 19.28 -21.44 -32.69
CA LEU A 78 18.43 -22.49 -32.15
C LEU A 78 18.61 -22.58 -30.63
N ILE A 79 17.63 -23.19 -29.96
CA ILE A 79 17.71 -23.44 -28.52
C ILE A 79 18.89 -24.39 -28.22
N GLY A 80 19.69 -24.05 -27.22
CA GLY A 80 20.90 -24.79 -26.86
C GLY A 80 22.17 -24.34 -27.60
N ASP A 81 22.07 -23.49 -28.63
CA ASP A 81 23.25 -22.97 -29.32
C ASP A 81 24.18 -22.22 -28.36
N ASN A 82 25.48 -22.39 -28.54
CA ASN A 82 26.46 -21.59 -27.83
C ASN A 82 26.38 -20.12 -28.28
N VAL A 83 26.59 -19.22 -27.34
CA VAL A 83 26.89 -17.81 -27.61
C VAL A 83 28.35 -17.57 -27.26
N VAL A 84 29.10 -17.04 -28.22
CA VAL A 84 30.55 -16.80 -28.08
C VAL A 84 30.87 -15.33 -27.87
N TYR A 85 32.06 -15.05 -27.34
CA TYR A 85 32.58 -13.71 -27.15
C TYR A 85 32.48 -12.86 -28.44
N ASN A 86 32.01 -11.61 -28.32
CA ASN A 86 31.84 -10.65 -29.41
C ASN A 86 30.90 -11.13 -30.56
N GLU A 87 30.03 -12.10 -30.26
CA GLU A 87 28.94 -12.49 -31.16
C GLU A 87 27.82 -11.44 -31.16
N ARG A 88 27.34 -11.10 -32.36
CA ARG A 88 26.17 -10.22 -32.57
C ARG A 88 24.90 -11.05 -32.68
N ILE A 89 23.93 -10.75 -31.83
CA ILE A 89 22.59 -11.34 -31.78
C ILE A 89 21.58 -10.35 -32.36
N GLU A 90 20.88 -10.73 -33.43
CA GLU A 90 19.86 -9.92 -34.10
C GLU A 90 18.51 -10.64 -34.10
N THR A 91 17.42 -9.89 -33.96
CA THR A 91 16.05 -10.41 -34.07
C THR A 91 15.23 -9.68 -35.14
N SER A 92 14.37 -10.40 -35.85
CA SER A 92 13.39 -9.81 -36.77
C SER A 92 12.20 -9.17 -36.03
N SER A 93 11.18 -8.73 -36.77
CA SER A 93 9.90 -8.25 -36.22
C SER A 93 9.06 -9.30 -35.48
N SER A 94 9.44 -10.58 -35.57
CA SER A 94 8.85 -11.75 -34.91
C SER A 94 9.85 -12.52 -34.02
N GLY A 95 11.15 -12.21 -34.13
CA GLY A 95 12.21 -12.89 -33.40
C GLY A 95 12.31 -12.49 -31.92
N LEU A 96 12.65 -13.46 -31.08
CA LEU A 96 12.89 -13.31 -29.64
C LEU A 96 13.98 -14.31 -29.27
N VAL A 97 14.97 -13.91 -28.46
CA VAL A 97 15.98 -14.84 -27.94
C VAL A 97 16.37 -14.48 -26.52
N GLN A 98 16.41 -15.49 -25.65
CA GLN A 98 16.97 -15.39 -24.31
C GLN A 98 18.36 -16.02 -24.31
N VAL A 99 19.38 -15.23 -23.95
CA VAL A 99 20.76 -15.70 -23.75
C VAL A 99 21.00 -15.83 -22.25
N LEU A 100 21.43 -17.00 -21.80
CA LEU A 100 21.90 -17.26 -20.43
C LEU A 100 23.43 -17.28 -20.43
N LEU A 101 24.05 -16.47 -19.57
CA LEU A 101 25.51 -16.38 -19.43
C LEU A 101 26.02 -17.24 -18.28
N ASN A 102 27.32 -17.56 -18.30
CA ASN A 102 27.92 -18.48 -17.33
C ASN A 102 27.91 -17.98 -15.86
N ASP A 103 27.63 -16.69 -15.62
CA ASP A 103 27.48 -16.12 -14.26
C ASP A 103 26.03 -16.20 -13.73
N GLY A 104 25.10 -16.73 -14.53
CA GLY A 104 23.67 -16.81 -14.25
C GLY A 104 22.86 -15.59 -14.71
N SER A 105 23.49 -14.57 -15.30
CA SER A 105 22.73 -13.44 -15.87
C SER A 105 22.02 -13.83 -17.16
N THR A 106 20.91 -13.15 -17.47
CA THR A 106 20.19 -13.36 -18.74
C THR A 106 19.92 -12.05 -19.49
N PHE A 107 20.03 -12.11 -20.80
CA PHE A 107 19.51 -11.09 -21.72
C PHE A 107 18.33 -11.67 -22.50
N THR A 108 17.15 -11.08 -22.34
CA THR A 108 15.99 -11.37 -23.19
C THR A 108 15.91 -10.29 -24.26
N VAL A 109 16.19 -10.67 -25.50
CA VAL A 109 16.32 -9.80 -26.68
C VAL A 109 15.02 -9.86 -27.47
N GLY A 110 14.22 -8.80 -27.38
CA GLY A 110 12.90 -8.67 -28.02
C GLY A 110 12.94 -8.42 -29.52
N ALA A 111 11.80 -8.26 -30.15
CA ALA A 111 11.69 -8.08 -31.60
C ALA A 111 12.34 -6.79 -32.15
N ASN A 112 12.98 -6.88 -33.32
CA ASN A 112 13.73 -5.85 -34.03
C ASN A 112 14.98 -5.33 -33.28
N SER A 113 15.60 -6.18 -32.48
CA SER A 113 16.70 -5.80 -31.59
C SER A 113 18.07 -6.22 -32.11
N ASP A 114 19.10 -5.58 -31.58
CA ASP A 114 20.51 -5.82 -31.89
C ASP A 114 21.35 -5.76 -30.61
N LEU A 115 21.98 -6.87 -30.23
CA LEU A 115 22.79 -7.00 -29.02
C LEU A 115 24.13 -7.70 -29.33
N VAL A 116 25.24 -7.15 -28.86
CA VAL A 116 26.58 -7.76 -28.91
C VAL A 116 27.09 -7.94 -27.48
N ILE A 117 27.71 -9.08 -27.17
CA ILE A 117 28.41 -9.27 -25.89
C ILE A 117 29.89 -8.93 -26.10
N ASP A 118 30.25 -7.68 -25.82
CA ASP A 118 31.58 -7.12 -26.08
C ASP A 118 32.67 -7.74 -25.19
N GLU A 119 32.37 -7.95 -23.91
CA GLU A 119 33.32 -8.42 -22.90
C GLU A 119 32.56 -9.27 -21.88
N PHE A 120 33.05 -10.47 -21.59
CA PHE A 120 32.55 -11.27 -20.48
C PHE A 120 33.70 -12.02 -19.84
N VAL A 121 34.15 -11.50 -18.71
CA VAL A 121 35.15 -12.14 -17.83
C VAL A 121 34.41 -12.55 -16.57
N TYR A 122 34.49 -13.83 -16.21
CA TYR A 122 33.88 -14.33 -14.98
C TYR A 122 34.76 -15.43 -14.39
N ASP A 123 35.21 -15.21 -13.15
CA ASP A 123 35.90 -16.18 -12.32
C ASP A 123 34.86 -16.79 -11.36
N PRO A 124 34.50 -18.08 -11.53
CA PRO A 124 33.50 -18.73 -10.70
C PRO A 124 33.97 -19.03 -9.27
N ASP A 125 35.28 -19.13 -9.05
CA ASP A 125 35.88 -19.46 -7.75
C ASP A 125 36.03 -18.20 -6.89
N ALA A 126 36.46 -17.08 -7.51
CA ALA A 126 36.52 -15.78 -6.85
C ALA A 126 35.16 -15.05 -6.79
N GLY A 127 34.18 -15.47 -7.60
CA GLY A 127 32.89 -14.78 -7.73
C GLY A 127 33.02 -13.35 -8.29
N THR A 128 34.10 -13.07 -9.04
CA THR A 128 34.38 -11.76 -9.62
C THR A 128 34.27 -11.80 -11.13
N GLY A 129 34.03 -10.65 -11.76
CA GLY A 129 33.92 -10.57 -13.21
C GLY A 129 33.48 -9.20 -13.69
N LYS A 130 33.32 -9.11 -15.00
CA LYS A 130 32.88 -7.93 -15.73
C LYS A 130 32.14 -8.36 -17.00
N LEU A 131 30.96 -7.80 -17.19
CA LEU A 131 30.09 -7.98 -18.35
C LEU A 131 29.94 -6.63 -19.05
N VAL A 132 30.37 -6.54 -20.30
CA VAL A 132 30.11 -5.41 -21.19
C VAL A 132 29.33 -5.91 -22.41
N ALA A 133 28.24 -5.23 -22.73
CA ALA A 133 27.45 -5.49 -23.93
C ALA A 133 27.22 -4.19 -24.71
N SER A 134 27.02 -4.29 -26.02
CA SER A 134 26.57 -3.20 -26.88
C SER A 134 25.17 -3.49 -27.39
N PHE A 135 24.21 -2.63 -27.06
CA PHE A 135 22.81 -2.75 -27.43
C PHE A 135 22.43 -1.64 -28.41
N GLY A 136 22.26 -1.98 -29.70
CA GLY A 136 22.17 -1.04 -30.80
C GLY A 136 20.77 -0.46 -31.05
N LYS A 137 19.72 -1.27 -30.88
CA LYS A 137 18.31 -0.90 -31.13
C LYS A 137 17.36 -1.94 -30.53
N GLY A 138 16.07 -1.59 -30.45
CA GLY A 138 14.99 -2.52 -30.10
C GLY A 138 14.66 -2.50 -28.61
N VAL A 139 14.36 -3.68 -28.04
CA VAL A 139 14.01 -3.86 -26.63
C VAL A 139 14.79 -5.03 -26.03
N VAL A 140 15.46 -4.81 -24.88
CA VAL A 140 16.15 -5.83 -24.11
C VAL A 140 15.73 -5.76 -22.64
N ARG A 141 15.51 -6.92 -22.01
CA ARG A 141 15.47 -7.06 -20.55
C ARG A 141 16.72 -7.81 -20.09
N PHE A 142 17.44 -7.21 -19.15
CA PHE A 142 18.55 -7.84 -18.44
C PHE A 142 18.10 -8.32 -17.06
N VAL A 143 18.51 -9.51 -16.66
CA VAL A 143 18.34 -10.06 -15.30
C VAL A 143 19.72 -10.38 -14.75
N GLY A 144 20.05 -9.79 -13.60
CA GLY A 144 21.37 -9.82 -12.98
C GLY A 144 21.81 -11.20 -12.49
N GLY A 145 23.01 -11.60 -12.89
CA GLY A 145 23.73 -12.77 -12.38
C GLY A 145 24.72 -12.41 -11.28
N LYS A 146 25.63 -13.34 -10.96
CA LYS A 146 26.64 -13.16 -9.89
C LYS A 146 27.53 -11.94 -10.12
N VAL A 147 27.90 -11.62 -11.36
CA VAL A 147 28.75 -10.45 -11.68
C VAL A 147 28.02 -9.13 -11.39
N SER A 148 26.70 -9.08 -11.58
CA SER A 148 25.91 -7.87 -11.35
C SER A 148 25.85 -7.41 -9.89
N LYS A 149 26.11 -8.32 -8.93
CA LYS A 149 26.12 -7.99 -7.49
C LYS A 149 27.32 -7.15 -7.05
N LYS A 150 28.22 -6.75 -7.96
CA LYS A 150 29.37 -5.88 -7.69
C LYS A 150 29.24 -4.56 -8.46
N LYS A 151 29.59 -3.45 -7.80
CA LYS A 151 29.60 -2.11 -8.40
C LYS A 151 30.54 -2.08 -9.62
N GLY A 152 30.01 -1.69 -10.78
CA GLY A 152 30.75 -1.69 -12.05
C GLY A 152 30.86 -3.07 -12.73
N GLY A 153 30.18 -4.10 -12.23
CA GLY A 153 30.21 -5.44 -12.81
C GLY A 153 29.52 -5.56 -14.16
N VAL A 154 28.48 -4.76 -14.43
CA VAL A 154 27.73 -4.78 -15.71
C VAL A 154 27.69 -3.39 -16.33
N ALA A 155 28.01 -3.29 -17.62
CA ALA A 155 27.86 -2.08 -18.43
C ALA A 155 27.24 -2.40 -19.82
N VAL A 156 26.18 -1.71 -20.20
CA VAL A 156 25.54 -1.82 -21.52
C VAL A 156 25.71 -0.52 -22.29
N LYS A 157 26.50 -0.53 -23.35
CA LYS A 157 26.68 0.60 -24.27
C LYS A 157 25.46 0.69 -25.20
N THR A 158 24.96 1.90 -25.41
CA THR A 158 23.84 2.18 -26.34
C THR A 158 24.19 3.35 -27.27
N PRO A 159 23.40 3.62 -28.32
CA PRO A 159 23.58 4.82 -29.12
C PRO A 159 23.55 6.12 -28.33
N VAL A 160 22.83 6.21 -27.20
CA VAL A 160 22.69 7.47 -26.42
C VAL A 160 23.63 7.58 -25.21
N GLY A 161 24.16 6.48 -24.71
CA GLY A 161 25.09 6.47 -23.56
C GLY A 161 25.40 5.08 -23.04
N THR A 162 26.13 4.99 -21.94
CA THR A 162 26.46 3.73 -21.25
C THR A 162 25.58 3.56 -20.02
N ILE A 163 25.03 2.37 -19.83
CA ILE A 163 24.16 2.01 -18.71
C ILE A 163 24.90 1.06 -17.79
N GLY A 164 25.15 1.45 -16.54
CA GLY A 164 25.59 0.53 -15.49
C GLY A 164 24.40 -0.12 -14.81
N ILE A 165 24.49 -1.40 -14.45
CA ILE A 165 23.43 -2.12 -13.74
C ILE A 165 24.03 -2.85 -12.54
N ARG A 166 23.49 -2.62 -11.34
CA ARG A 166 23.88 -3.33 -10.11
C ARG A 166 22.72 -4.16 -9.59
N GLY A 167 22.96 -5.47 -9.49
CA GLY A 167 22.14 -6.48 -8.81
C GLY A 167 20.64 -6.36 -9.02
N GLY A 168 20.11 -6.61 -10.24
CA GLY A 168 18.72 -6.28 -10.51
C GLY A 168 18.14 -6.76 -11.86
N VAL A 169 16.90 -6.34 -12.13
CA VAL A 169 16.22 -6.50 -13.43
C VAL A 169 16.08 -5.12 -14.07
N ALA A 170 16.62 -4.98 -15.28
CA ALA A 170 16.60 -3.72 -16.03
C ALA A 170 15.94 -3.90 -17.41
N ASN A 171 15.07 -2.96 -17.77
CA ASN A 171 14.49 -2.84 -19.10
C ASN A 171 15.20 -1.74 -19.89
N LEU A 172 15.65 -2.06 -21.10
CA LEU A 172 16.24 -1.11 -22.04
C LEU A 172 15.38 -1.04 -23.30
N ASN A 173 14.72 0.10 -23.52
CA ASN A 173 13.89 0.35 -24.69
C ASN A 173 14.50 1.47 -25.54
N LEU A 174 14.96 1.14 -26.75
CA LEU A 174 15.49 2.08 -27.75
C LEU A 174 14.51 2.32 -28.91
N LYS A 175 13.24 1.95 -28.76
CA LYS A 175 12.20 2.06 -29.79
C LYS A 175 11.40 3.35 -29.62
N GLY A 176 11.13 4.05 -30.73
CA GLY A 176 10.20 5.18 -30.76
C GLY A 176 10.81 6.58 -30.60
N GLY A 177 12.14 6.72 -30.78
CA GLY A 177 12.82 8.02 -30.82
C GLY A 177 13.27 8.57 -29.47
N ASN A 178 12.55 8.26 -28.39
CA ASN A 178 12.91 8.61 -27.01
C ASN A 178 13.29 7.35 -26.22
N PRO A 179 14.58 7.06 -25.99
CA PRO A 179 14.99 5.92 -25.18
C PRO A 179 14.49 5.97 -23.74
N VAL A 180 14.11 4.81 -23.21
CA VAL A 180 13.70 4.64 -21.81
C VAL A 180 14.46 3.47 -21.18
N PHE A 181 15.07 3.72 -20.02
CA PHE A 181 15.81 2.73 -19.24
C PHE A 181 15.16 2.61 -17.85
N SER A 182 14.69 1.42 -17.47
CA SER A 182 13.92 1.23 -16.22
C SER A 182 14.58 0.21 -15.31
N LEU A 183 14.71 0.53 -14.03
CA LEU A 183 15.12 -0.41 -12.99
C LEU A 183 13.85 -1.00 -12.37
N LEU A 184 13.55 -2.27 -12.65
CA LEU A 184 12.34 -2.93 -12.13
C LEU A 184 12.55 -3.54 -10.75
N PHE A 185 13.80 -3.91 -10.45
CA PHE A 185 14.23 -4.53 -9.20
C PHE A 185 15.74 -4.33 -9.10
N GLY A 186 16.29 -4.13 -7.90
CA GLY A 186 17.73 -4.13 -7.65
C GLY A 186 18.34 -2.82 -7.13
N ASP A 187 19.67 -2.85 -6.93
CA ASP A 187 20.42 -1.81 -6.20
C ASP A 187 20.52 -0.45 -6.91
N ASP A 188 20.88 -0.45 -8.21
CA ASP A 188 20.92 0.76 -9.04
C ASP A 188 21.03 0.49 -10.55
N LEU A 189 20.58 1.48 -11.32
CA LEU A 189 20.86 1.66 -12.75
C LEU A 189 21.49 3.04 -12.94
N THR A 190 22.72 3.10 -13.42
CA THR A 190 23.40 4.36 -13.78
C THR A 190 23.36 4.59 -15.28
N PHE A 191 23.28 5.84 -15.71
CA PHE A 191 23.41 6.24 -17.11
C PHE A 191 24.48 7.32 -17.24
N GLU A 192 25.40 7.12 -18.19
CA GLU A 192 26.42 8.09 -18.57
C GLU A 192 26.26 8.43 -20.06
N SER A 193 25.80 9.65 -20.34
CA SER A 193 25.66 10.19 -21.69
C SER A 193 27.02 10.34 -22.38
N ARG A 194 27.02 10.38 -23.72
CA ARG A 194 28.21 10.67 -24.54
C ARG A 194 28.90 11.99 -24.20
N ASN A 195 28.18 12.95 -23.61
CA ASN A 195 28.71 14.26 -23.19
C ASN A 195 29.21 14.28 -21.72
N GLY A 196 29.19 13.14 -21.02
CA GLY A 196 29.63 13.03 -19.63
C GLY A 196 28.56 13.37 -18.58
N ALA A 197 27.34 13.74 -18.98
CA ALA A 197 26.22 13.86 -18.05
C ALA A 197 25.88 12.49 -17.44
N ARG A 198 25.75 12.43 -16.11
CA ARG A 198 25.49 11.22 -15.35
C ARG A 198 24.16 11.29 -14.61
N GLN A 199 23.42 10.19 -14.64
CA GLN A 199 22.18 9.98 -13.89
C GLN A 199 22.21 8.64 -13.19
N ARG A 200 21.42 8.49 -12.12
CA ARG A 200 21.30 7.25 -11.36
C ARG A 200 19.87 7.07 -10.87
N ILE A 201 19.32 5.90 -11.16
CA ILE A 201 18.15 5.34 -10.50
C ILE A 201 18.69 4.45 -9.38
N TYR A 202 18.26 4.68 -8.14
CA TYR A 202 18.67 3.89 -6.96
C TYR A 202 17.47 3.22 -6.27
N GLN A 203 16.27 3.36 -6.84
CA GLN A 203 15.02 2.77 -6.35
C GLN A 203 14.37 1.97 -7.48
N ALA A 204 13.92 0.76 -7.17
CA ALA A 204 13.16 -0.06 -8.10
C ALA A 204 11.81 0.61 -8.45
N GLY A 205 11.30 0.34 -9.65
CA GLY A 205 10.06 0.95 -10.14
C GLY A 205 10.24 2.31 -10.80
N TYR A 206 11.47 2.78 -11.05
CA TYR A 206 11.76 4.06 -11.72
C TYR A 206 12.41 3.89 -13.10
N SER A 207 12.15 4.88 -13.96
CA SER A 207 12.64 4.99 -15.34
C SER A 207 13.39 6.31 -15.56
N LEU A 208 14.46 6.21 -16.36
CA LEU A 208 15.16 7.34 -16.95
C LEU A 208 14.74 7.45 -18.42
N GLN A 209 14.23 8.61 -18.81
CA GLN A 209 13.95 8.92 -20.21
C GLN A 209 15.06 9.80 -20.78
N VAL A 210 15.48 9.51 -22.01
CA VAL A 210 16.51 10.25 -22.74
C VAL A 210 15.86 10.94 -23.94
N ASP A 211 16.18 12.22 -24.13
CA ASP A 211 15.68 13.02 -25.23
C ASP A 211 16.48 12.80 -26.53
N SER A 212 16.03 13.45 -27.61
CA SER A 212 16.65 13.38 -28.93
C SER A 212 18.06 13.99 -29.02
N THR A 213 18.53 14.70 -27.99
CA THR A 213 19.88 15.26 -27.88
C THR A 213 20.85 14.34 -27.13
N GLY A 214 20.35 13.25 -26.52
CA GLY A 214 21.14 12.36 -25.68
C GLY A 214 21.32 12.87 -24.24
N LEU A 215 20.52 13.86 -23.82
CA LEU A 215 20.39 14.30 -22.44
C LEU A 215 19.22 13.58 -21.77
N SER A 216 19.33 13.35 -20.47
CA SER A 216 18.25 12.79 -19.66
C SER A 216 17.17 13.83 -19.38
N SER A 217 15.90 13.54 -19.65
CA SER A 217 14.77 14.42 -19.30
C SER A 217 14.31 14.26 -17.84
N GLY A 218 15.16 13.70 -16.97
CA GLY A 218 14.86 13.37 -15.57
C GLY A 218 14.61 11.89 -15.30
N VAL A 219 14.68 11.51 -14.03
CA VAL A 219 14.23 10.22 -13.50
C VAL A 219 12.78 10.40 -13.05
N ARG A 220 11.90 9.49 -13.45
CA ARG A 220 10.46 9.47 -13.10
C ARG A 220 10.03 8.05 -12.74
N ARG A 221 8.87 7.87 -12.10
CA ARG A 221 8.29 6.54 -11.88
C ARG A 221 8.07 5.83 -13.24
N THR A 222 8.28 4.52 -13.28
CA THR A 222 8.03 3.69 -14.46
C THR A 222 6.53 3.68 -14.71
N THR A 223 6.09 4.09 -15.90
CA THR A 223 4.66 4.11 -16.21
C THR A 223 4.19 2.77 -16.77
N PRO A 224 2.87 2.49 -16.72
CA PRO A 224 2.29 1.37 -17.45
C PRO A 224 2.60 1.40 -18.96
N SER A 225 2.82 2.58 -19.56
CA SER A 225 3.18 2.68 -20.97
C SER A 225 4.61 2.21 -21.26
N ASP A 226 5.58 2.51 -20.38
CA ASP A 226 6.95 1.99 -20.48
C ASP A 226 6.96 0.45 -20.37
N LEU A 227 6.23 -0.09 -19.37
CA LEU A 227 6.10 -1.53 -19.16
C LEU A 227 5.39 -2.22 -20.34
N SER A 228 4.28 -1.66 -20.83
CA SER A 228 3.53 -2.19 -21.98
C SER A 228 4.36 -2.16 -23.26
N ALA A 229 5.13 -1.10 -23.49
CA ALA A 229 6.03 -1.00 -24.65
C ALA A 229 7.12 -2.08 -24.63
N VAL A 230 7.69 -2.36 -23.45
CA VAL A 230 8.68 -3.43 -23.28
C VAL A 230 8.02 -4.81 -23.39
N GLN A 231 6.90 -5.04 -22.73
CA GLN A 231 6.19 -6.32 -22.76
C GLN A 231 5.73 -6.68 -24.17
N LYS A 232 5.23 -5.72 -24.96
CA LYS A 232 4.93 -5.90 -26.40
C LYS A 232 6.17 -6.20 -27.25
N GLY A 233 7.37 -5.84 -26.79
CA GLY A 233 8.64 -6.17 -27.44
C GLY A 233 9.20 -7.54 -27.07
N LEU A 234 8.91 -8.02 -25.86
CA LEU A 234 9.44 -9.28 -25.29
C LEU A 234 8.46 -10.45 -25.34
N ALA A 235 7.16 -10.21 -25.54
CA ALA A 235 6.14 -11.26 -25.62
C ALA A 235 6.20 -12.06 -26.94
N ALA A 236 6.05 -13.37 -26.84
CA ALA A 236 5.76 -14.22 -28.00
C ALA A 236 4.32 -13.98 -28.49
N ARG A 237 4.12 -14.06 -29.81
CA ARG A 237 2.81 -13.97 -30.45
C ARG A 237 2.20 -15.37 -30.63
N GLY A 238 0.88 -15.44 -30.74
CA GLY A 238 0.15 -16.70 -30.96
C GLY A 238 0.70 -17.47 -32.17
N GLY A 239 0.91 -18.79 -32.00
CA GLY A 239 1.45 -19.68 -33.03
C GLY A 239 2.97 -19.88 -33.03
N GLN A 240 3.72 -19.25 -32.12
CA GLN A 240 5.18 -19.37 -32.04
C GLN A 240 5.61 -20.49 -31.06
N THR A 241 6.42 -21.46 -31.51
CA THR A 241 6.76 -22.68 -30.76
C THR A 241 8.12 -22.66 -30.05
N GLY A 242 8.82 -21.52 -30.02
CA GLY A 242 10.13 -21.41 -29.39
C GLY A 242 11.20 -22.28 -30.07
N GLY A 243 11.18 -22.34 -31.41
CA GLY A 243 12.18 -23.07 -32.21
C GLY A 243 12.04 -24.58 -32.19
N ASN A 244 11.06 -25.12 -31.45
CA ASN A 244 10.81 -26.55 -31.39
C ASN A 244 9.84 -26.99 -32.51
N PRO A 245 10.23 -27.89 -33.43
CA PRO A 245 9.37 -28.37 -34.51
C PRO A 245 8.23 -29.30 -34.03
N ASN A 246 8.32 -29.85 -32.81
CA ASN A 246 7.26 -30.65 -32.19
C ASN A 246 6.99 -30.14 -30.77
N PRO A 247 5.93 -29.36 -30.52
CA PRO A 247 5.65 -28.81 -29.19
C PRO A 247 5.58 -29.95 -28.13
N PRO A 248 6.22 -29.80 -26.95
CA PRO A 248 6.29 -30.89 -25.99
C PRO A 248 4.91 -31.25 -25.46
N THR A 249 4.53 -32.53 -25.58
CA THR A 249 3.33 -33.04 -24.90
C THR A 249 3.54 -33.03 -23.38
N GLY A 250 2.47 -32.92 -22.59
CA GLY A 250 2.57 -32.97 -21.12
C GLY A 250 3.29 -34.23 -20.60
N GLY A 251 3.16 -35.36 -21.31
CA GLY A 251 3.88 -36.61 -21.01
C GLY A 251 5.38 -36.59 -21.34
N GLN A 252 5.87 -35.69 -22.20
CA GLN A 252 7.30 -35.44 -22.43
C GLN A 252 7.86 -34.48 -21.37
N ILE A 253 7.10 -33.45 -20.98
CA ILE A 253 7.48 -32.53 -19.90
C ILE A 253 7.65 -33.31 -18.58
N ALA A 254 6.71 -34.20 -18.25
CA ALA A 254 6.77 -35.08 -17.08
C ALA A 254 7.95 -36.08 -17.07
N LYS A 255 8.60 -36.33 -18.23
CA LYS A 255 9.76 -37.23 -18.37
C LYS A 255 11.09 -36.49 -18.57
N SER A 256 11.07 -35.18 -18.73
CA SER A 256 12.25 -34.36 -19.03
C SER A 256 13.24 -34.22 -17.87
N GLY A 257 12.83 -34.57 -16.65
CA GLY A 257 13.67 -34.45 -15.45
C GLY A 257 13.83 -33.01 -14.92
N VAL A 258 13.26 -32.01 -15.60
CA VAL A 258 13.28 -30.59 -15.17
C VAL A 258 12.82 -30.36 -13.71
N PRO A 259 11.81 -31.09 -13.17
CA PRO A 259 11.42 -30.94 -11.75
C PRO A 259 12.53 -31.25 -10.73
N ASN A 260 13.58 -31.98 -11.12
CA ASN A 260 14.63 -32.43 -10.20
C ASN A 260 15.78 -31.41 -10.05
N VAL A 261 15.71 -30.24 -10.68
CA VAL A 261 16.87 -29.32 -10.80
C VAL A 261 16.65 -27.95 -10.14
N ASN A 262 15.41 -27.50 -9.86
CA ASN A 262 15.18 -26.10 -9.49
C ASN A 262 14.69 -25.79 -8.05
N SER A 263 14.41 -26.77 -7.18
CA SER A 263 14.04 -26.47 -5.78
C SER A 263 14.13 -27.61 -4.76
N ASN A 264 14.16 -28.88 -5.17
CA ASN A 264 14.29 -30.05 -4.28
C ASN A 264 13.20 -30.16 -3.17
N LEU A 265 12.06 -29.51 -3.36
CA LEU A 265 10.86 -29.64 -2.52
C LEU A 265 9.99 -30.82 -3.01
N GLY A 266 9.38 -31.55 -2.08
CA GLY A 266 8.72 -32.83 -2.34
C GLY A 266 7.44 -32.73 -3.18
N HIS A 267 7.20 -33.74 -4.03
CA HIS A 267 6.00 -33.85 -4.85
C HIS A 267 4.70 -33.95 -4.03
N VAL A 268 3.83 -32.93 -4.14
CA VAL A 268 2.39 -33.10 -3.85
C VAL A 268 1.74 -33.80 -5.06
N ARG A 269 1.16 -34.98 -4.83
CA ARG A 269 0.32 -35.69 -5.80
C ARG A 269 -1.15 -35.56 -5.38
N THR A 270 -1.91 -34.71 -6.04
CA THR A 270 -3.38 -34.74 -5.92
C THR A 270 -3.94 -35.95 -6.67
N ALA A 271 -4.55 -36.87 -5.94
CA ALA A 271 -5.32 -37.97 -6.51
C ALA A 271 -6.78 -37.54 -6.75
N PRO A 272 -7.51 -38.16 -7.70
CA PRO A 272 -8.93 -37.87 -7.89
C PRO A 272 -9.76 -38.22 -6.65
N ILE A 273 -10.69 -37.34 -6.29
CA ILE A 273 -11.51 -37.42 -5.07
C ILE A 273 -12.36 -38.71 -5.07
N PRO A 274 -12.22 -39.61 -4.08
CA PRO A 274 -13.15 -40.71 -3.87
C PRO A 274 -14.50 -40.18 -3.37
N LYS A 275 -15.61 -40.71 -3.91
CA LYS A 275 -16.95 -40.39 -3.37
C LYS A 275 -17.06 -40.86 -1.91
N PRO A 276 -17.69 -40.08 -1.01
CA PRO A 276 -17.77 -40.41 0.40
C PRO A 276 -18.54 -41.72 0.62
N GLN A 277 -17.96 -42.62 1.40
CA GLN A 277 -18.67 -43.71 2.06
C GLN A 277 -18.84 -43.33 3.53
N GLY A 278 -20.08 -43.25 3.99
CA GLY A 278 -20.38 -42.96 5.40
C GLY A 278 -19.97 -44.13 6.29
N ILE A 279 -19.26 -43.83 7.38
CA ILE A 279 -18.99 -44.76 8.47
C ILE A 279 -19.47 -44.12 9.77
N GLN A 280 -20.14 -44.91 10.60
CA GLN A 280 -20.71 -44.48 11.88
C GLN A 280 -19.62 -44.17 12.91
N SER A 281 -19.96 -43.28 13.84
CA SER A 281 -19.15 -42.97 15.03
C SER A 281 -18.89 -44.21 15.88
N THR A 282 -17.64 -44.40 16.32
CA THR A 282 -17.27 -45.36 17.38
C THR A 282 -16.46 -44.65 18.47
N GLU A 283 -16.45 -45.21 19.67
CA GLU A 283 -16.39 -44.44 20.94
C GLU A 283 -15.03 -43.85 21.35
N LEU A 284 -15.12 -42.77 22.13
CA LEU A 284 -14.05 -41.87 22.61
C LEU A 284 -13.02 -42.49 23.59
N GLN A 285 -13.18 -43.73 24.05
CA GLN A 285 -12.54 -44.22 25.28
C GLN A 285 -11.11 -44.81 25.14
N HIS A 286 -10.45 -44.71 23.99
CA HIS A 286 -9.09 -45.27 23.79
C HIS A 286 -7.96 -44.24 23.53
N ALA A 287 -8.26 -42.94 23.54
CA ALA A 287 -7.27 -41.89 23.31
C ALA A 287 -6.47 -41.50 24.56
N GLU A 288 -7.13 -41.39 25.72
CA GLU A 288 -6.55 -40.84 26.96
C GLU A 288 -5.34 -41.64 27.47
N THR A 289 -5.41 -42.98 27.44
CA THR A 289 -4.35 -43.85 27.99
C THR A 289 -3.02 -43.73 27.24
N LYS A 290 -3.02 -43.33 25.97
CA LYS A 290 -1.78 -43.12 25.19
C LYS A 290 -1.15 -41.75 25.48
N LEU A 291 -1.95 -40.70 25.67
CA LEU A 291 -1.47 -39.35 25.98
C LEU A 291 -0.73 -39.32 27.34
N VAL A 292 -1.30 -39.97 28.36
CA VAL A 292 -0.67 -40.07 29.70
C VAL A 292 0.67 -40.83 29.67
N GLN A 293 0.79 -41.85 28.81
CA GLN A 293 2.04 -42.61 28.66
C GLN A 293 3.15 -41.74 28.02
N VAL A 294 2.80 -40.87 27.07
CA VAL A 294 3.73 -39.95 26.40
C VAL A 294 4.22 -38.86 27.37
N GLN A 295 3.33 -38.26 28.16
CA GLN A 295 3.71 -37.26 29.18
C GLN A 295 4.70 -37.83 30.21
N LYS A 296 4.45 -39.03 30.74
CA LYS A 296 5.39 -39.67 31.69
C LYS A 296 6.77 -39.94 31.07
N THR A 297 6.80 -40.29 29.78
CA THR A 297 8.05 -40.54 29.04
C THR A 297 8.83 -39.25 28.74
N GLN A 298 8.14 -38.11 28.58
CA GLN A 298 8.75 -36.78 28.44
C GLN A 298 9.36 -36.33 29.79
N GLN A 299 8.59 -36.42 30.89
CA GLN A 299 9.04 -36.02 32.22
C GLN A 299 10.29 -36.78 32.68
N GLN A 300 10.35 -38.11 32.47
CA GLN A 300 11.52 -38.90 32.87
C GLN A 300 12.81 -38.46 32.15
N ARG A 301 12.74 -38.15 30.85
CA ARG A 301 13.91 -37.66 30.08
C ARG A 301 14.41 -36.29 30.58
N THR A 302 13.53 -35.46 31.14
CA THR A 302 13.91 -34.17 31.73
C THR A 302 14.68 -34.38 33.03
N VAL A 303 14.24 -35.31 33.88
CA VAL A 303 14.96 -35.70 35.11
C VAL A 303 16.33 -36.31 34.76
N ASP A 304 16.37 -37.26 33.82
CA ASP A 304 17.60 -37.91 33.37
C ASP A 304 18.62 -36.92 32.76
N ARG A 305 18.15 -35.76 32.23
CA ARG A 305 19.02 -34.67 31.74
C ARG A 305 19.60 -33.84 32.89
N ILE A 306 18.78 -33.47 33.88
CA ILE A 306 19.19 -32.67 35.04
C ILE A 306 20.21 -33.46 35.88
N ASP A 307 19.98 -34.75 36.13
CA ASP A 307 20.94 -35.61 36.85
C ASP A 307 22.28 -35.72 36.12
N LYS A 308 22.27 -35.67 34.78
CA LYS A 308 23.48 -35.69 33.95
C LYS A 308 24.24 -34.37 33.95
N GLU A 309 23.53 -33.23 33.90
CA GLU A 309 24.11 -31.89 34.00
C GLU A 309 24.69 -31.62 35.41
N THR A 310 24.10 -32.21 36.45
CA THR A 310 24.59 -32.10 37.84
C THR A 310 25.79 -33.01 38.15
N SER A 311 26.08 -34.01 37.29
CA SER A 311 27.12 -35.02 37.53
C SER A 311 28.48 -34.72 36.88
N ASP A 312 28.59 -33.71 36.01
CA ASP A 312 29.80 -33.46 35.19
C ASP A 312 30.60 -32.22 35.64
N SER A 313 30.21 -31.56 36.75
CA SER A 313 30.90 -30.40 37.29
C SER A 313 32.07 -30.78 38.23
N THR A 314 33.18 -31.25 37.66
CA THR A 314 34.47 -31.34 38.36
C THR A 314 35.58 -30.58 37.65
N GLU A 315 35.56 -29.24 37.76
CA GLU A 315 36.74 -28.41 37.56
C GLU A 315 37.04 -27.56 38.80
N THR A 316 38.33 -27.46 39.12
CA THR A 316 38.88 -26.71 40.26
C THR A 316 38.73 -25.19 40.11
N PRO A 317 38.68 -24.42 41.21
CA PRO A 317 38.44 -22.98 41.14
C PRO A 317 39.59 -22.23 40.43
N PRO A 318 39.29 -21.29 39.51
CA PRO A 318 40.28 -20.32 39.05
C PRO A 318 40.75 -19.42 40.19
N GLN A 319 42.02 -18.99 40.13
CA GLN A 319 42.55 -18.02 41.07
C GLN A 319 41.88 -16.65 40.94
N ASP A 320 41.75 -16.01 42.09
CA ASP A 320 41.50 -14.58 42.26
C ASP A 320 42.41 -13.72 41.35
N ASN A 321 41.80 -13.12 40.33
CA ASN A 321 42.32 -11.98 39.59
C ASN A 321 41.29 -10.86 39.73
N THR A 322 41.59 -9.88 40.59
CA THR A 322 40.76 -8.69 40.80
C THR A 322 40.87 -7.70 39.64
N ASP A 323 40.40 -8.08 38.46
CA ASP A 323 40.03 -7.12 37.42
C ASP A 323 38.51 -6.94 37.48
N ASN A 324 38.10 -5.88 38.18
CA ASN A 324 36.70 -5.51 38.37
C ASN A 324 36.14 -4.87 37.08
N GLU A 325 36.02 -5.67 36.02
CA GLU A 325 35.26 -5.29 34.82
C GLU A 325 33.77 -5.32 35.20
N THR A 326 33.29 -4.20 35.74
CA THR A 326 31.86 -3.95 35.91
C THR A 326 31.19 -4.01 34.55
N VAL A 327 30.59 -5.16 34.25
CA VAL A 327 29.61 -5.29 33.18
C VAL A 327 28.41 -4.44 33.59
N THR A 328 28.44 -3.16 33.25
CA THR A 328 27.24 -2.31 33.25
C THR A 328 26.28 -2.93 32.25
N THR A 329 25.33 -3.70 32.74
CA THR A 329 24.10 -3.97 31.99
C THR A 329 23.50 -2.62 31.64
N THR A 330 23.22 -2.38 30.36
CA THR A 330 22.54 -1.18 29.88
C THR A 330 21.34 -1.61 29.07
N ALA A 331 20.18 -1.01 29.31
CA ALA A 331 19.01 -1.21 28.47
C ALA A 331 18.99 -0.10 27.41
N ASN A 332 18.94 -0.46 26.13
CA ASN A 332 18.81 0.52 25.07
C ASN A 332 17.33 0.84 24.83
N ALA A 333 16.99 2.11 24.72
CA ALA A 333 15.68 2.57 24.27
C ALA A 333 15.86 3.58 23.14
N ARG A 334 14.97 3.55 22.15
CA ARG A 334 14.89 4.59 21.13
C ARG A 334 14.11 5.77 21.73
N ILE A 335 14.71 6.94 21.75
CA ILE A 335 14.13 8.17 22.29
C ILE A 335 13.84 9.14 21.16
N LEU A 336 12.66 9.75 21.25
CA LEU A 336 12.03 10.56 20.23
C LEU A 336 11.52 11.87 20.87
N THR A 337 11.99 13.03 20.40
CA THR A 337 11.55 14.36 20.88
C THR A 337 11.16 15.28 19.72
N ALA A 338 10.25 16.22 19.96
CA ALA A 338 9.91 17.27 19.02
C ALA A 338 10.98 18.37 19.01
N GLY A 339 11.29 18.93 17.84
CA GLY A 339 12.19 20.07 17.71
C GLY A 339 11.48 21.43 17.82
N SER A 340 12.25 22.51 17.81
CA SER A 340 11.72 23.89 17.84
C SER A 340 11.08 24.38 16.52
N SER A 341 11.13 23.58 15.46
CA SER A 341 10.42 23.83 14.19
C SER A 341 10.45 22.61 13.29
N PHE A 342 9.38 22.37 12.54
CA PHE A 342 9.30 21.33 11.51
C PHE A 342 8.85 21.92 10.16
N SER A 343 9.42 21.45 9.04
CA SER A 343 9.00 21.83 7.69
C SER A 343 9.02 20.57 6.79
N PRO A 344 7.89 20.13 6.22
CA PRO A 344 7.86 18.95 5.36
C PRO A 344 8.58 19.22 4.03
N THR A 345 9.31 18.24 3.50
CA THR A 345 10.09 18.45 2.26
C THR A 345 9.25 18.63 1.01
N TRP A 346 8.02 18.10 1.00
CA TRP A 346 7.07 18.24 -0.10
C TRP A 346 6.39 19.61 -0.16
N ASP A 347 6.37 20.38 0.94
CA ASP A 347 5.85 21.76 0.98
C ASP A 347 6.56 22.60 2.06
N ALA A 348 7.71 23.17 1.68
CA ALA A 348 8.49 24.06 2.54
C ALA A 348 7.77 25.39 2.90
N SER A 349 6.53 25.62 2.45
CA SER A 349 5.70 26.73 2.95
C SER A 349 4.93 26.39 4.24
N ARG A 350 4.87 25.12 4.65
CA ARG A 350 4.22 24.64 5.88
C ARG A 350 5.20 24.48 7.02
N THR A 351 5.82 25.57 7.46
CA THR A 351 6.65 25.54 8.67
C THR A 351 5.78 25.55 9.92
N VAL A 352 5.82 24.47 10.67
CA VAL A 352 5.23 24.32 12.00
C VAL A 352 6.22 24.82 13.05
N SER A 353 5.82 25.76 13.90
CA SER A 353 6.66 26.31 14.98
C SER A 353 6.61 25.52 16.28
N ALA A 354 5.57 24.72 16.49
CA ALA A 354 5.32 23.95 17.72
C ALA A 354 5.01 22.47 17.39
N PRO A 355 5.94 21.73 16.76
CA PRO A 355 5.60 20.42 16.19
C PRO A 355 5.05 19.41 17.20
N GLY A 356 5.51 19.43 18.45
CA GLY A 356 4.99 18.54 19.49
C GLY A 356 3.51 18.77 19.86
N GLU A 357 2.96 19.98 19.70
CA GLU A 357 1.50 20.21 19.84
C GLU A 357 0.69 19.46 18.78
N GLN A 358 1.28 19.24 17.61
CA GLN A 358 0.68 18.55 16.46
C GLN A 358 1.08 17.06 16.40
N GLY A 359 1.66 16.53 17.48
CA GLY A 359 2.15 15.14 17.59
C GLY A 359 3.40 14.86 16.73
N LEU A 360 3.98 15.87 16.10
CA LEU A 360 5.17 15.75 15.25
C LEU A 360 6.42 15.65 16.11
N ILE A 361 7.20 14.62 15.85
CA ILE A 361 8.49 14.34 16.47
C ILE A 361 9.60 14.66 15.44
N GLY A 362 10.77 15.08 15.91
CA GLY A 362 11.85 15.58 15.05
C GLY A 362 11.69 17.07 14.69
N GLY A 363 12.49 17.53 13.73
CA GLY A 363 12.62 18.94 13.37
C GLY A 363 14.03 19.48 13.62
N SER A 364 14.19 20.81 13.54
CA SER A 364 15.51 21.49 13.57
C SER A 364 16.35 21.25 14.83
N SER A 365 15.72 20.81 15.91
CA SER A 365 16.33 20.48 17.19
C SER A 365 15.65 19.29 17.89
N GLY A 366 15.02 18.38 17.14
CA GLY A 366 14.40 17.18 17.71
C GLY A 366 15.36 15.99 17.66
N VAL A 367 15.21 15.05 18.59
CA VAL A 367 16.04 13.84 18.70
C VAL A 367 15.31 12.62 18.18
N ASP A 368 16.04 11.79 17.43
CA ASP A 368 15.72 10.38 17.16
C ASP A 368 17.02 9.59 17.31
N GLU A 369 17.23 8.98 18.48
CA GLU A 369 18.44 8.21 18.76
C GLU A 369 18.22 7.02 19.69
N THR A 370 19.13 6.05 19.64
CA THR A 370 19.16 4.94 20.59
C THR A 370 20.00 5.32 21.80
N VAL A 371 19.33 5.54 22.93
CA VAL A 371 19.93 5.96 24.20
C VAL A 371 20.15 4.75 25.10
N ALA A 372 21.35 4.64 25.68
CA ALA A 372 21.67 3.62 26.67
C ALA A 372 21.25 4.08 28.07
N PHE A 373 20.22 3.43 28.63
CA PHE A 373 19.78 3.65 30.01
C PHE A 373 20.68 2.89 30.97
N SER A 374 21.12 3.61 32.01
CA SER A 374 21.84 3.05 33.15
C SER A 374 20.87 2.59 34.24
N PHE A 375 21.19 1.51 34.94
CA PHE A 375 20.41 1.07 36.10
C PHE A 375 20.74 1.94 37.31
N ALA A 376 19.70 2.33 38.05
CA ALA A 376 19.80 3.03 39.32
C ALA A 376 19.22 2.19 40.48
N THR A 377 19.62 2.51 41.70
CA THR A 377 19.21 1.77 42.89
C THR A 377 17.78 2.16 43.29
N VAL A 378 16.88 1.18 43.38
CA VAL A 378 15.58 1.34 44.05
C VAL A 378 15.83 1.29 45.57
N ILE A 379 15.61 2.41 46.26
CA ILE A 379 15.90 2.56 47.71
C ILE A 379 14.70 2.08 48.56
N SER A 380 13.48 2.27 48.07
CA SER A 380 12.24 1.81 48.70
C SER A 380 11.12 1.65 47.67
N GLY A 381 9.97 1.10 48.08
CA GLY A 381 8.80 0.89 47.21
C GLY A 381 8.69 -0.53 46.65
N ASN A 382 7.93 -0.68 45.57
CA ASN A 382 7.59 -1.94 44.92
C ASN A 382 8.12 -2.06 43.47
N ALA A 383 8.91 -1.09 43.00
CA ALA A 383 9.49 -1.13 41.67
C ALA A 383 10.56 -2.24 41.58
N THR A 384 10.55 -3.01 40.50
CA THR A 384 11.51 -4.10 40.26
C THR A 384 12.80 -3.61 39.61
N GLY A 385 12.80 -2.42 39.04
CA GLY A 385 13.99 -1.74 38.52
C GLY A 385 13.77 -0.24 38.32
N LEU A 386 14.87 0.49 38.21
CA LEU A 386 14.88 1.90 37.85
C LEU A 386 15.93 2.13 36.75
N TYR A 387 15.49 2.67 35.62
CA TYR A 387 16.31 2.99 34.47
C TYR A 387 16.43 4.51 34.38
N LYS A 388 17.65 5.03 34.22
CA LYS A 388 17.89 6.47 34.05
C LYS A 388 18.76 6.80 32.84
N ALA A 389 18.37 7.88 32.15
CA ALA A 389 19.11 8.54 31.09
C ALA A 389 18.91 10.06 31.18
N GLU A 390 19.70 10.81 30.41
CA GLU A 390 19.55 12.26 30.23
C GLU A 390 19.61 12.54 28.72
N VAL A 391 18.59 13.24 28.20
CA VAL A 391 18.43 13.54 26.78
C VAL A 391 18.06 15.02 26.67
N GLU A 392 18.83 15.80 25.91
CA GLU A 392 18.65 17.26 25.78
C GLU A 392 18.65 18.04 27.12
N GLY A 393 19.27 17.48 28.16
CA GLY A 393 19.26 18.03 29.53
C GLY A 393 17.99 17.69 30.34
N ASN A 394 17.02 17.01 29.74
CA ASN A 394 15.89 16.42 30.44
C ASN A 394 16.31 15.08 31.05
N LYS A 395 16.17 14.95 32.36
CA LYS A 395 16.37 13.66 33.05
C LYS A 395 15.15 12.78 32.81
N ILE A 396 15.39 11.55 32.36
CA ILE A 396 14.35 10.55 32.09
C ILE A 396 14.55 9.39 33.06
N TYR A 397 13.57 9.15 33.91
CA TYR A 397 13.54 7.99 34.82
C TYR A 397 12.34 7.11 34.49
N GLN A 398 12.60 5.84 34.21
CA GLN A 398 11.56 4.84 33.97
C GLN A 398 11.63 3.77 35.09
N PHE A 399 10.55 3.65 35.84
CA PHE A 399 10.40 2.64 36.89
C PHE A 399 9.75 1.40 36.28
N ALA A 400 10.36 0.23 36.44
CA ALA A 400 9.75 -1.04 36.07
C ALA A 400 8.97 -1.63 37.26
N PHE A 401 7.86 -2.30 36.96
CA PHE A 401 7.00 -2.99 37.93
C PHE A 401 6.57 -4.33 37.35
N ASP A 402 6.09 -5.23 38.21
CA ASP A 402 5.50 -6.50 37.76
C ASP A 402 4.08 -6.27 37.21
N GLY A 403 3.86 -6.58 35.92
CA GLY A 403 2.54 -6.64 35.28
C GLY A 403 2.48 -5.99 33.89
N ASP A 404 1.51 -6.41 33.07
CA ASP A 404 1.31 -5.92 31.70
C ASP A 404 0.15 -4.90 31.61
N GLY A 405 0.37 -3.79 30.91
CA GLY A 405 -0.66 -2.79 30.60
C GLY A 405 -0.18 -1.35 30.60
N GLN A 406 -1.12 -0.42 30.45
CA GLN A 406 -0.89 1.02 30.51
C GLN A 406 -1.17 1.55 31.92
N TYR A 407 -0.28 2.40 32.43
CA TYR A 407 -0.52 3.19 33.65
C TYR A 407 0.06 4.59 33.52
N PHE A 408 -0.48 5.49 34.34
CA PHE A 408 -0.13 6.90 34.39
C PHE A 408 0.69 7.19 35.62
N TYR A 409 1.58 8.17 35.57
CA TYR A 409 2.49 8.44 36.67
C TYR A 409 2.80 9.91 36.87
N ALA A 410 3.14 10.22 38.12
CA ALA A 410 3.74 11.48 38.51
C ALA A 410 5.04 11.23 39.28
N GLN A 411 6.07 12.01 38.96
CA GLN A 411 7.41 11.94 39.52
C GLN A 411 7.79 13.27 40.16
N THR A 412 8.55 13.17 41.25
CA THR A 412 9.21 14.30 41.94
C THR A 412 10.71 14.11 41.84
N TYR A 413 11.43 15.11 41.32
CA TYR A 413 12.88 15.14 41.21
C TYR A 413 13.49 16.05 42.26
N THR A 414 14.71 15.74 42.71
CA THR A 414 15.41 16.49 43.77
C THR A 414 16.74 17.10 43.30
N ASP A 415 17.31 17.99 44.10
CA ASP A 415 18.66 18.53 43.94
C ASP A 415 19.78 17.51 44.32
N GLN A 416 19.43 16.36 44.90
CA GLN A 416 20.35 15.28 45.30
C GLN A 416 20.30 14.03 44.38
N ASP A 417 19.71 14.13 43.18
CA ASP A 417 19.55 13.03 42.21
C ASP A 417 18.62 11.88 42.65
N HIS A 418 17.80 12.09 43.69
CA HIS A 418 16.68 11.20 44.01
C HIS A 418 15.45 11.51 43.15
N VAL A 419 14.73 10.45 42.80
CA VAL A 419 13.41 10.48 42.15
C VAL A 419 12.43 9.61 42.95
N ALA A 420 11.21 10.11 43.14
CA ALA A 420 10.09 9.33 43.65
C ALA A 420 8.97 9.31 42.60
N GLN A 421 8.33 8.15 42.39
CA GLN A 421 7.18 8.00 41.47
C GLN A 421 5.96 7.48 42.23
N LEU A 422 4.78 8.00 41.89
CA LEU A 422 3.49 7.36 42.14
C LEU A 422 2.82 7.06 40.79
N GLY A 423 2.24 5.87 40.65
CA GLY A 423 1.57 5.41 39.42
C GLY A 423 0.17 4.89 39.71
N GLU A 424 -0.77 5.17 38.81
CA GLU A 424 -2.19 4.83 38.94
C GLU A 424 -2.81 4.45 37.59
N ASN A 425 -3.93 3.73 37.64
CA ASN A 425 -4.69 3.35 36.45
C ASN A 425 -5.74 4.43 36.11
N GLY A 426 -5.69 4.94 34.87
CA GLY A 426 -6.69 5.85 34.31
C GLY A 426 -6.56 7.34 34.70
N PHE A 427 -5.68 7.73 35.62
CA PHE A 427 -5.41 9.14 35.94
C PHE A 427 -3.97 9.35 36.43
N ILE A 428 -3.42 10.55 36.22
CA ILE A 428 -2.14 10.96 36.77
C ILE A 428 -2.34 11.37 38.24
N PRO A 429 -1.66 10.71 39.20
CA PRO A 429 -1.79 11.02 40.62
C PRO A 429 -1.07 12.31 41.00
N VAL A 430 -1.24 12.74 42.25
CA VAL A 430 -0.40 13.79 42.83
C VAL A 430 1.04 13.27 42.90
N ALA A 431 2.01 14.09 42.48
CA ALA A 431 3.42 13.74 42.57
C ALA A 431 3.82 13.46 44.04
N PRO A 432 4.59 12.40 44.31
CA PRO A 432 4.89 11.98 45.69
C PRO A 432 5.73 13.04 46.42
N ALA A 433 5.44 13.23 47.71
CA ALA A 433 6.28 14.05 48.58
C ALA A 433 7.61 13.35 48.86
N VAL A 434 8.67 14.14 49.01
CA VAL A 434 10.04 13.71 49.36
C VAL A 434 10.46 14.38 50.67
N ASP A 435 11.35 13.73 51.43
CA ASP A 435 11.90 14.27 52.67
C ASP A 435 13.10 15.20 52.38
N PRO A 436 13.02 16.52 52.63
CA PRO A 436 14.10 17.44 52.29
C PRO A 436 15.39 17.22 53.11
N ASP A 437 15.32 16.58 54.27
CA ASP A 437 16.49 16.32 55.13
C ASP A 437 17.28 15.08 54.66
N THR A 438 16.62 14.09 54.04
CA THR A 438 17.27 12.84 53.59
C THR A 438 17.30 12.64 52.07
N GLU A 439 16.39 13.24 51.33
CA GLU A 439 16.22 13.05 49.88
C GLU A 439 16.52 14.32 49.07
N GLY A 440 16.60 15.49 49.71
CA GLY A 440 16.95 16.77 49.08
C GLY A 440 15.75 17.64 48.71
N ASN A 441 16.02 18.88 48.29
CA ASN A 441 14.95 19.81 47.91
C ASN A 441 14.41 19.42 46.55
N VAL A 442 13.10 19.60 46.35
CA VAL A 442 12.47 19.38 45.04
C VAL A 442 13.04 20.36 44.00
N SER A 443 13.52 19.83 42.89
CA SER A 443 14.11 20.59 41.77
C SER A 443 13.11 20.77 40.63
N SER A 444 12.38 19.71 40.27
CA SER A 444 11.28 19.74 39.29
C SER A 444 10.37 18.50 39.44
N TYR A 445 9.33 18.42 38.62
CA TYR A 445 8.40 17.29 38.56
C TYR A 445 8.24 16.82 37.12
N ALA A 446 7.78 15.60 36.93
CA ALA A 446 7.40 15.09 35.62
C ALA A 446 6.13 14.24 35.69
N TRP A 447 5.38 14.22 34.61
CA TRP A 447 4.21 13.36 34.43
C TRP A 447 4.42 12.42 33.24
N GLY A 448 3.59 11.39 33.11
CA GLY A 448 3.60 10.60 31.90
C GLY A 448 2.62 9.43 31.88
N ALA A 449 2.68 8.72 30.76
CA ALA A 449 2.01 7.45 30.55
C ALA A 449 3.07 6.44 30.10
N GLN A 450 2.94 5.20 30.57
CA GLN A 450 3.84 4.12 30.18
C GLN A 450 3.07 2.81 30.04
N PHE A 451 3.53 2.00 29.10
CA PHE A 451 2.95 0.71 28.73
C PHE A 451 4.04 -0.36 28.82
N PHE A 452 3.72 -1.50 29.41
CA PHE A 452 4.61 -2.66 29.50
C PHE A 452 3.90 -3.94 29.03
N HIS A 453 4.65 -4.81 28.34
CA HIS A 453 4.24 -6.19 28.03
C HIS A 453 5.47 -7.05 27.79
N GLU A 454 5.69 -8.12 28.58
CA GLU A 454 6.92 -8.93 28.52
C GLU A 454 8.21 -8.05 28.59
N ASN A 455 9.03 -8.05 27.54
CA ASN A 455 10.25 -7.24 27.41
C ASN A 455 10.04 -5.94 26.61
N PHE A 456 8.80 -5.59 26.26
CA PHE A 456 8.44 -4.36 25.56
C PHE A 456 8.01 -3.29 26.56
N ALA A 457 8.48 -2.06 26.35
CA ALA A 457 7.99 -0.89 27.04
C ALA A 457 7.91 0.31 26.09
N ALA A 458 6.81 1.05 26.15
CA ALA A 458 6.64 2.32 25.44
C ALA A 458 6.13 3.38 26.40
N PHE A 459 6.67 4.59 26.34
CA PHE A 459 6.29 5.67 27.26
C PHE A 459 6.24 7.04 26.58
N ALA A 460 5.40 7.90 27.14
CA ALA A 460 5.39 9.34 26.90
C ALA A 460 5.67 10.05 28.23
N HIS A 461 6.71 10.87 28.27
CA HIS A 461 7.21 11.56 29.45
C HIS A 461 7.16 13.07 29.25
N LEU A 462 6.55 13.78 30.19
CA LEU A 462 6.39 15.23 30.21
C LEU A 462 7.26 15.79 31.35
N PRO A 463 8.45 16.34 31.06
CA PRO A 463 9.34 16.90 32.07
C PRO A 463 8.85 18.28 32.57
N ASN A 464 9.46 18.75 33.66
CA ASN A 464 9.34 20.13 34.19
C ASN A 464 7.89 20.61 34.47
N VAL A 465 6.99 19.71 34.85
CA VAL A 465 5.60 20.02 35.19
C VAL A 465 5.54 20.88 36.47
N THR A 466 4.62 21.86 36.51
CA THR A 466 4.36 22.68 37.71
C THR A 466 3.14 22.13 38.47
N PRO A 467 3.29 21.57 39.69
CA PRO A 467 2.18 21.01 40.45
C PRO A 467 1.14 22.07 40.81
N GLY A 468 -0.13 21.72 40.66
CA GLY A 468 -1.25 22.60 40.97
C GLY A 468 -1.42 23.81 40.04
N SER A 469 -0.67 23.85 38.93
CA SER A 469 -0.97 24.77 37.83
C SER A 469 -2.34 24.43 37.21
N ALA A 470 -3.12 25.47 36.90
CA ALA A 470 -4.36 25.37 36.12
C ALA A 470 -4.14 25.58 34.60
N THR A 471 -2.89 25.85 34.20
CA THR A 471 -2.43 26.02 32.82
C THR A 471 -1.39 24.96 32.47
N PRO A 472 -1.29 24.53 31.20
CA PRO A 472 -0.90 23.16 30.87
C PRO A 472 0.59 22.89 31.06
N PHE A 473 0.90 21.61 31.27
CA PHE A 473 2.19 21.00 30.94
C PHE A 473 2.51 21.30 29.47
N ASN A 474 3.75 21.66 29.14
CA ASN A 474 4.09 21.91 27.75
C ASN A 474 4.16 20.57 27.01
N ILE A 475 3.22 20.33 26.10
CA ILE A 475 3.15 19.09 25.33
C ILE A 475 4.16 19.08 24.16
N GLU A 476 4.69 20.25 23.79
CA GLU A 476 5.83 20.38 22.88
C GLU A 476 7.05 19.60 23.39
N ASP A 477 7.29 19.65 24.70
CA ASP A 477 8.44 19.05 25.39
C ASP A 477 8.24 17.54 25.68
N MET A 478 7.22 16.90 25.10
CA MET A 478 6.93 15.50 25.32
C MET A 478 8.00 14.58 24.72
N VAL A 479 8.63 13.79 25.58
CA VAL A 479 9.61 12.77 25.20
C VAL A 479 8.91 11.43 25.03
N PHE A 480 8.90 10.88 23.82
CA PHE A 480 8.47 9.51 23.57
C PHE A 480 9.67 8.55 23.65
N GLY A 481 9.46 7.37 24.23
CA GLY A 481 10.49 6.34 24.32
C GLY A 481 9.95 4.94 24.03
N LEU A 482 10.76 4.15 23.34
CA LEU A 482 10.45 2.78 22.92
C LEU A 482 11.61 1.84 23.27
N HIS A 483 11.32 0.83 24.08
CA HIS A 483 12.19 -0.30 24.40
C HIS A 483 11.52 -1.60 23.99
N GLY A 484 12.30 -2.55 23.49
CA GLY A 484 11.82 -3.88 23.15
C GLY A 484 12.91 -4.74 22.55
N VAL A 485 12.64 -6.04 22.50
CA VAL A 485 13.38 -6.99 21.67
C VAL A 485 12.45 -7.40 20.53
N GLY A 486 12.93 -7.26 19.30
CA GLY A 486 12.20 -7.63 18.09
C GLY A 486 11.77 -9.10 18.11
N THR A 487 10.56 -9.38 17.65
CA THR A 487 10.00 -10.74 17.58
C THR A 487 10.85 -11.63 16.68
N ASP A 488 11.32 -12.76 17.23
CA ASP A 488 11.96 -13.81 16.45
C ASP A 488 10.92 -14.62 15.67
N PHE A 489 10.69 -14.20 14.42
CA PHE A 489 9.75 -14.87 13.52
C PHE A 489 10.15 -16.31 13.15
N SER A 490 11.34 -16.80 13.48
CA SER A 490 11.70 -18.22 13.26
C SER A 490 10.96 -19.19 14.20
N ASN A 491 10.44 -18.68 15.33
CA ASN A 491 9.66 -19.44 16.31
C ASN A 491 8.18 -19.00 16.39
N PHE A 492 7.76 -18.05 15.54
CA PHE A 492 6.40 -17.53 15.52
C PHE A 492 5.37 -18.64 15.19
N GLY A 493 4.23 -18.61 15.88
CA GLY A 493 3.12 -19.53 15.62
C GLY A 493 3.38 -21.01 15.93
N GLN A 494 4.47 -21.38 16.61
CA GLN A 494 4.75 -22.78 16.94
C GLN A 494 3.61 -23.41 17.75
N GLY A 495 2.90 -24.35 17.12
CA GLY A 495 1.75 -25.06 17.71
C GLY A 495 0.39 -24.61 17.20
N ALA A 496 0.29 -23.48 16.48
CA ALA A 496 -0.89 -23.13 15.70
C ALA A 496 -0.98 -24.01 14.44
N SER A 497 -2.19 -24.47 14.11
CA SER A 497 -2.46 -25.35 12.96
C SER A 497 -3.17 -24.66 11.80
N GLU A 498 -3.87 -23.56 12.07
CA GLU A 498 -4.70 -22.82 11.11
C GLU A 498 -4.43 -21.32 11.31
N PRO A 499 -4.53 -20.47 10.28
CA PRO A 499 -4.43 -19.02 10.42
C PRO A 499 -5.58 -18.46 11.29
N ALA A 500 -5.36 -17.32 11.93
CA ALA A 500 -6.38 -16.63 12.72
C ALA A 500 -6.58 -15.18 12.29
N VAL A 501 -7.66 -14.57 12.76
CA VAL A 501 -7.74 -13.11 12.85
C VAL A 501 -7.27 -12.69 14.24
N ARG A 502 -6.13 -12.01 14.27
CA ARG A 502 -5.58 -11.36 15.46
C ARG A 502 -6.26 -10.02 15.70
N ILE A 503 -6.53 -9.70 16.95
CA ILE A 503 -7.13 -8.44 17.36
C ILE A 503 -6.15 -7.74 18.30
N TYR A 504 -5.84 -6.47 18.00
CA TYR A 504 -4.98 -5.62 18.80
C TYR A 504 -5.69 -4.34 19.18
N ASN A 505 -5.76 -4.05 20.48
CA ASN A 505 -6.29 -2.79 20.97
C ASN A 505 -5.21 -1.72 20.78
N LEU A 506 -5.58 -0.58 20.20
CA LEU A 506 -4.68 0.56 20.06
C LEU A 506 -4.90 1.55 21.21
N ALA A 507 -3.85 1.80 22.00
CA ALA A 507 -3.90 2.82 23.05
C ALA A 507 -4.14 4.22 22.47
N SER A 508 -4.80 5.10 23.23
CA SER A 508 -5.01 6.49 22.86
C SER A 508 -3.69 7.21 22.60
N ASP A 509 -3.65 8.05 21.57
CA ASP A 509 -2.46 8.84 21.23
C ASP A 509 -2.06 9.76 22.41
N PRO A 510 -0.78 9.77 22.84
CA PRO A 510 -0.33 10.60 23.95
C PRO A 510 -0.56 12.10 23.76
N SER A 511 -0.38 12.64 22.56
CA SER A 511 -0.55 14.08 22.30
C SER A 511 -2.02 14.49 22.48
N LEU A 512 -2.97 13.72 21.94
CA LEU A 512 -4.40 13.91 22.14
C LEU A 512 -4.82 13.70 23.61
N MET A 513 -4.31 12.64 24.22
CA MET A 513 -4.67 12.20 25.56
C MET A 513 -4.28 13.21 26.64
N PHE A 514 -3.11 13.86 26.50
CA PHE A 514 -2.69 14.92 27.40
C PHE A 514 -3.25 16.29 27.01
N SER A 515 -3.30 16.67 25.72
CA SER A 515 -3.83 18.00 25.31
C SER A 515 -5.29 18.22 25.70
N LEU A 516 -6.13 17.18 25.59
CA LEU A 516 -7.56 17.25 25.89
C LEU A 516 -7.96 16.73 27.28
N GLY A 517 -7.00 16.29 28.10
CA GLY A 517 -7.29 15.85 29.46
C GLY A 517 -7.67 17.00 30.41
N THR A 518 -8.18 16.67 31.59
CA THR A 518 -8.78 17.64 32.53
C THR A 518 -8.09 17.63 33.89
N ALA A 519 -7.84 18.82 34.45
CA ALA A 519 -7.23 18.97 35.77
C ALA A 519 -8.23 18.64 36.90
N GLY A 520 -7.92 17.60 37.68
CA GLY A 520 -8.68 17.16 38.83
C GLY A 520 -8.46 18.05 40.06
N GLY A 521 -9.23 19.14 40.16
CA GLY A 521 -9.32 19.96 41.38
C GLY A 521 -8.02 20.63 41.83
N GLY A 522 -7.00 20.68 40.97
CA GLY A 522 -5.72 21.36 41.24
C GLY A 522 -4.60 20.50 41.84
N THR A 523 -4.67 19.16 41.80
CA THR A 523 -3.50 18.30 42.13
C THR A 523 -3.38 17.00 41.33
N THR A 524 -4.46 16.47 40.77
CA THR A 524 -4.44 15.30 39.86
C THR A 524 -4.80 15.72 38.44
N PHE A 525 -4.60 14.82 37.47
CA PHE A 525 -5.00 15.05 36.08
C PHE A 525 -5.64 13.79 35.48
N THR A 526 -6.77 13.95 34.80
CA THR A 526 -7.51 12.87 34.14
C THR A 526 -7.29 12.99 32.63
N PRO A 527 -6.48 12.13 32.02
CA PRO A 527 -6.23 12.14 30.57
C PRO A 527 -7.50 11.81 29.77
N LEU A 528 -7.60 12.32 28.54
CA LEU A 528 -8.69 11.95 27.65
C LEU A 528 -8.39 10.58 27.01
N MET A 529 -9.07 9.55 27.47
CA MET A 529 -9.11 8.28 26.74
C MET A 529 -10.05 8.42 25.53
N SER A 530 -9.55 8.09 24.34
CA SER A 530 -10.28 8.14 23.08
C SER A 530 -9.84 6.99 22.17
N ASN A 531 -10.78 6.39 21.44
CA ASN A 531 -10.48 5.41 20.41
C ASN A 531 -10.29 6.04 19.02
N ALA A 532 -10.16 7.37 18.95
CA ALA A 532 -9.94 8.07 17.69
C ALA A 532 -8.48 7.85 17.23
N LEU A 533 -8.32 7.43 15.97
CA LEU A 533 -7.03 6.98 15.45
C LEU A 533 -6.47 7.93 14.40
N PHE A 534 -5.18 8.22 14.50
CA PHE A 534 -4.45 9.06 13.54
C PHE A 534 -5.10 10.44 13.30
N VAL A 535 -5.62 11.03 14.37
CA VAL A 535 -6.31 12.32 14.34
C VAL A 535 -5.33 13.43 14.66
N ASN A 536 -5.38 14.51 13.90
CA ASN A 536 -4.64 15.74 14.17
C ASN A 536 -5.10 16.35 15.53
N PRO A 537 -4.20 16.58 16.50
CA PRO A 537 -4.58 17.07 17.83
C PRO A 537 -5.31 18.43 17.81
N LEU A 538 -4.97 19.31 16.86
CA LEU A 538 -5.66 20.60 16.71
C LEU A 538 -7.09 20.41 16.21
N ALA A 539 -7.31 19.49 15.27
CA ALA A 539 -8.65 19.11 14.82
C ALA A 539 -9.46 18.41 15.93
N ALA A 540 -8.82 17.56 16.73
CA ALA A 540 -9.44 16.93 17.89
C ALA A 540 -9.90 17.96 18.93
N THR A 541 -9.16 19.07 19.10
CA THR A 541 -9.53 20.19 19.97
C THR A 541 -10.82 20.88 19.50
N GLU A 542 -10.94 21.17 18.19
CA GLU A 542 -12.15 21.76 17.60
C GLU A 542 -13.36 20.79 17.59
N LEU A 543 -13.11 19.49 17.44
CA LEU A 543 -14.14 18.45 17.61
C LEU A 543 -14.60 18.37 19.08
N GLY A 544 -13.68 18.50 20.03
CA GLY A 544 -13.93 18.68 21.46
C GLY A 544 -14.12 17.38 22.24
N ASN A 545 -13.86 17.45 23.55
CA ASN A 545 -13.72 16.29 24.43
C ASN A 545 -14.90 15.31 24.39
N SER A 546 -16.15 15.78 24.35
CA SER A 546 -17.33 14.90 24.32
C SER A 546 -17.36 14.06 23.05
N PHE A 547 -17.17 14.70 21.89
CA PHE A 547 -17.09 14.03 20.59
C PHE A 547 -15.93 13.02 20.58
N MET A 548 -14.72 13.46 20.97
CA MET A 548 -13.54 12.59 20.96
C MET A 548 -13.66 11.41 21.94
N SER A 549 -14.36 11.55 23.07
CA SER A 549 -14.63 10.45 24.01
C SER A 549 -15.67 9.44 23.51
N ALA A 550 -16.53 9.83 22.57
CA ALA A 550 -17.58 8.99 21.99
C ALA A 550 -17.12 8.24 20.72
N VAL A 551 -15.93 8.53 20.20
CA VAL A 551 -15.39 7.84 19.01
C VAL A 551 -15.23 6.34 19.27
N SER A 552 -15.82 5.54 18.39
CA SER A 552 -15.69 4.08 18.37
C SER A 552 -14.62 3.64 17.37
N SER A 553 -14.05 2.45 17.59
CA SER A 553 -12.98 1.86 16.78
C SER A 553 -13.28 0.39 16.50
N THR A 554 -12.69 -0.14 15.42
CA THR A 554 -12.72 -1.57 15.07
C THR A 554 -11.80 -2.45 15.91
N ASP A 555 -10.90 -1.81 16.68
CA ASP A 555 -9.56 -2.31 17.02
C ASP A 555 -8.75 -2.69 15.75
N LEU A 556 -7.44 -2.91 15.87
CA LEU A 556 -6.67 -3.38 14.72
C LEU A 556 -6.90 -4.89 14.55
N LYS A 557 -7.69 -5.26 13.54
CA LYS A 557 -7.89 -6.64 13.12
C LYS A 557 -6.84 -6.99 12.06
N MET A 558 -6.23 -8.17 12.16
CA MET A 558 -5.20 -8.66 11.24
C MET A 558 -5.49 -10.12 10.90
N ILE A 559 -5.79 -10.39 9.63
CA ILE A 559 -6.03 -11.75 9.12
C ILE A 559 -4.71 -12.35 8.63
N GLU A 560 -4.30 -13.45 9.26
CA GLU A 560 -3.09 -14.20 8.90
C GLU A 560 -3.33 -15.02 7.61
N ASP A 561 -2.38 -14.99 6.67
CA ASP A 561 -2.32 -15.93 5.52
C ASP A 561 -1.76 -17.30 5.97
N SER A 562 -0.86 -17.30 6.95
CA SER A 562 -0.23 -18.50 7.49
C SER A 562 -0.09 -18.41 9.01
N PRO A 563 -0.33 -19.49 9.78
CA PRO A 563 -0.10 -19.49 11.22
C PRO A 563 1.37 -19.26 11.59
N SER A 564 2.33 -19.47 10.68
CA SER A 564 3.78 -19.44 10.99
C SER A 564 4.48 -18.12 10.70
N THR A 565 3.77 -17.08 10.23
CA THR A 565 4.36 -15.76 9.96
C THR A 565 3.27 -14.70 9.84
N LEU A 566 3.60 -13.44 10.11
CA LEU A 566 2.71 -12.32 9.76
C LEU A 566 2.93 -11.80 8.33
N ASN A 567 3.99 -12.18 7.62
CA ASN A 567 4.18 -11.74 6.24
C ASN A 567 3.04 -12.26 5.33
N GLY A 568 2.36 -11.36 4.63
CA GLY A 568 1.16 -11.63 3.83
C GLY A 568 -0.15 -11.41 4.60
N ALA A 569 -0.09 -11.12 5.91
CA ALA A 569 -1.30 -10.87 6.69
C ALA A 569 -1.90 -9.50 6.34
N HIS A 570 -3.19 -9.46 5.98
CA HIS A 570 -3.88 -8.20 5.76
C HIS A 570 -4.33 -7.61 7.10
N PHE A 571 -4.25 -6.29 7.25
CA PHE A 571 -4.71 -5.60 8.45
C PHE A 571 -5.72 -4.50 8.13
N LEU A 572 -6.63 -4.30 9.08
CA LEU A 572 -7.68 -3.28 9.05
C LEU A 572 -7.78 -2.65 10.43
N VAL A 573 -7.71 -1.32 10.45
CA VAL A 573 -8.13 -0.54 11.61
C VAL A 573 -8.91 0.69 11.15
N SER A 574 -10.02 0.99 11.81
CA SER A 574 -10.82 2.18 11.56
C SER A 574 -11.37 2.75 12.86
N SER A 575 -11.61 4.06 12.88
CA SER A 575 -12.40 4.75 13.91
C SER A 575 -13.39 5.69 13.24
N PHE A 576 -14.61 5.76 13.78
CA PHE A 576 -15.73 6.46 13.14
C PHE A 576 -16.68 7.03 14.19
N HIS A 577 -17.13 8.27 13.97
CA HIS A 577 -18.20 8.90 14.72
C HIS A 577 -18.84 10.06 13.97
N ILE A 578 -20.17 10.17 14.06
CA ILE A 578 -20.99 11.32 13.67
C ILE A 578 -21.83 11.69 14.90
N ASP A 579 -21.90 12.97 15.22
CA ASP A 579 -22.76 13.49 16.30
C ASP A 579 -23.36 14.84 15.89
N GLY A 580 -24.53 15.17 16.42
CA GLY A 580 -25.29 16.37 16.08
C GLY A 580 -26.00 16.31 14.72
N ALA A 581 -26.68 17.40 14.39
CA ALA A 581 -27.50 17.53 13.18
C ALA A 581 -27.38 18.94 12.58
N GLY A 582 -27.68 19.05 11.28
CA GLY A 582 -27.69 20.34 10.59
C GLY A 582 -26.31 21.02 10.60
N THR A 583 -26.30 22.32 10.92
CA THR A 583 -25.06 23.12 11.00
C THR A 583 -24.10 22.65 12.08
N ASP A 584 -24.60 21.98 13.12
CA ASP A 584 -23.82 21.66 14.32
C ASP A 584 -23.27 20.22 14.26
N GLN A 585 -23.59 19.47 13.19
CA GLN A 585 -23.12 18.11 13.01
C GLN A 585 -21.60 18.06 12.83
N LYS A 586 -20.97 17.21 13.63
CA LYS A 586 -19.55 16.86 13.56
C LYS A 586 -19.41 15.46 12.99
N SER A 587 -18.32 15.22 12.26
CA SER A 587 -17.99 13.87 11.79
C SER A 587 -16.49 13.63 11.75
N LEU A 588 -16.10 12.40 12.01
CA LEU A 588 -14.73 11.91 11.89
C LEU A 588 -14.79 10.45 11.42
N ILE A 589 -14.03 10.13 10.38
CA ILE A 589 -13.71 8.76 10.01
C ILE A 589 -12.21 8.67 9.73
N SER A 590 -11.55 7.64 10.24
CA SER A 590 -10.12 7.37 10.01
C SER A 590 -9.97 5.90 9.68
N VAL A 591 -9.29 5.57 8.58
CA VAL A 591 -9.17 4.21 8.04
C VAL A 591 -7.72 3.94 7.66
N ALA A 592 -7.20 2.79 8.09
CA ALA A 592 -5.94 2.23 7.61
C ALA A 592 -6.14 0.75 7.29
N ALA A 593 -6.01 0.40 6.01
CA ALA A 593 -6.05 -0.97 5.51
C ALA A 593 -4.79 -1.25 4.69
N GLY A 594 -4.17 -2.41 4.87
CA GLY A 594 -2.89 -2.73 4.24
C GLY A 594 -2.46 -4.19 4.44
N GLU A 595 -1.21 -4.47 4.11
CA GLU A 595 -0.58 -5.80 4.22
C GLU A 595 0.67 -5.69 5.11
N VAL A 596 0.89 -6.68 5.98
CA VAL A 596 2.14 -6.90 6.68
C VAL A 596 3.12 -7.56 5.71
N TYR A 597 4.29 -6.98 5.47
CA TYR A 597 5.27 -7.55 4.54
C TYR A 597 6.69 -7.59 5.12
N GLN A 598 7.53 -8.46 4.55
CA GLN A 598 8.94 -8.53 4.86
C GLN A 598 9.72 -7.53 3.99
N ALA A 599 10.32 -6.53 4.64
CA ALA A 599 11.18 -5.54 4.01
C ALA A 599 12.48 -6.15 3.46
N SER A 600 13.22 -5.39 2.64
CA SER A 600 14.40 -5.89 1.92
C SER A 600 15.60 -6.31 2.79
N ASP A 601 15.61 -5.90 4.05
CA ASP A 601 16.56 -6.30 5.09
C ASP A 601 16.15 -7.59 5.83
N GLY A 602 14.94 -8.10 5.59
CA GLY A 602 14.37 -9.27 6.22
C GLY A 602 13.47 -8.97 7.42
N VAL A 603 13.26 -7.71 7.79
CA VAL A 603 12.40 -7.32 8.92
C VAL A 603 10.93 -7.32 8.49
N VAL A 604 10.05 -7.87 9.33
CA VAL A 604 8.59 -7.85 9.09
C VAL A 604 8.02 -6.53 9.59
N VAL A 605 7.29 -5.81 8.73
CA VAL A 605 6.77 -4.46 9.00
C VAL A 605 5.31 -4.34 8.55
N MET A 606 4.57 -3.38 9.11
CA MET A 606 3.35 -2.84 8.52
C MET A 606 3.61 -1.43 8.01
N ASP A 607 3.20 -1.15 6.78
CA ASP A 607 2.91 0.22 6.34
C ASP A 607 1.61 0.28 5.53
N THR A 608 1.00 1.45 5.49
CA THR A 608 -0.07 1.84 4.58
C THR A 608 -0.21 3.37 4.59
N GLY A 609 -1.25 3.90 3.95
CA GLY A 609 -1.61 5.31 3.99
C GLY A 609 -2.88 5.50 4.79
N ARG A 610 -2.90 6.47 5.71
CA ARG A 610 -4.10 6.92 6.41
C ARG A 610 -5.12 7.45 5.39
N ARG A 611 -6.38 7.09 5.56
CA ARG A 611 -7.53 7.57 4.78
C ARG A 611 -8.68 7.94 5.72
N GLY A 612 -9.75 8.46 5.15
CA GLY A 612 -10.86 9.03 5.91
C GLY A 612 -10.87 10.55 5.82
N GLY A 613 -11.45 11.19 6.82
CA GLY A 613 -11.54 12.63 6.93
C GLY A 613 -12.36 13.08 8.13
N HIS A 614 -12.49 14.39 8.31
CA HIS A 614 -13.34 14.97 9.35
C HIS A 614 -14.00 16.28 8.91
N ARG A 615 -15.07 16.65 9.60
CA ARG A 615 -15.76 17.94 9.49
C ARG A 615 -16.09 18.45 10.89
N ILE A 616 -15.56 19.61 11.25
CA ILE A 616 -15.68 20.20 12.60
C ILE A 616 -17.05 20.84 12.89
N ASN A 617 -17.80 21.20 11.85
CA ASN A 617 -19.24 21.51 11.87
C ASN A 617 -19.75 21.63 10.41
N GLY A 618 -21.07 21.60 10.21
CA GLY A 618 -21.70 21.60 8.89
C GLY A 618 -21.38 22.80 8.00
N ASN A 619 -21.03 23.97 8.56
CA ASN A 619 -20.71 25.18 7.79
C ASN A 619 -19.25 25.25 7.30
N GLN A 620 -18.40 24.27 7.64
CA GLN A 620 -16.98 24.27 7.30
C GLN A 620 -16.67 23.13 6.32
N GLY A 621 -15.67 23.33 5.44
CA GLY A 621 -15.20 22.30 4.52
C GLY A 621 -14.64 21.08 5.25
N ALA A 622 -14.70 19.92 4.60
CA ALA A 622 -14.13 18.70 5.17
C ALA A 622 -12.62 18.60 4.91
N ALA A 623 -11.89 18.02 5.86
CA ALA A 623 -10.50 17.59 5.64
C ALA A 623 -10.49 16.12 5.21
N LEU A 624 -9.76 15.79 4.15
CA LEU A 624 -9.53 14.42 3.71
C LEU A 624 -8.10 13.99 4.06
N TYR A 625 -7.99 12.84 4.71
CA TYR A 625 -6.75 12.37 5.33
C TYR A 625 -5.77 11.77 4.33
N SER A 626 -4.52 12.25 4.39
CA SER A 626 -3.34 11.64 3.75
C SER A 626 -2.19 11.50 4.75
N GLY A 627 -1.11 10.85 4.30
CA GLY A 627 0.11 10.56 5.07
C GLY A 627 0.32 9.06 5.31
N PRO A 628 1.56 8.61 5.55
CA PRO A 628 1.90 7.22 5.83
C PRO A 628 1.60 6.85 7.28
N VAL A 629 1.10 5.64 7.51
CA VAL A 629 1.00 5.00 8.83
C VAL A 629 1.63 3.62 8.81
N GLY A 630 2.31 3.24 9.88
CA GLY A 630 3.01 1.96 9.95
C GLY A 630 3.58 1.66 11.33
N THR A 631 4.19 0.49 11.45
CA THR A 631 4.94 0.09 12.66
C THR A 631 6.24 0.86 12.79
N ILE A 632 6.62 1.24 14.01
CA ILE A 632 7.87 1.95 14.30
C ILE A 632 8.93 1.00 14.85
N ALA A 633 10.14 1.09 14.29
CA ALA A 633 11.30 0.33 14.72
C ALA A 633 11.75 0.70 16.15
N GLY A 634 12.02 -0.31 16.96
CA GLY A 634 12.70 -0.20 18.25
C GLY A 634 14.22 -0.04 18.12
N PRO A 635 14.95 -0.03 19.25
CA PRO A 635 16.39 0.23 19.30
C PRO A 635 17.26 -0.86 18.63
N ASP A 636 16.70 -2.03 18.34
CA ASP A 636 17.35 -3.14 17.62
C ASP A 636 16.91 -3.23 16.13
N GLY A 637 16.03 -2.34 15.67
CA GLY A 637 15.43 -2.37 14.34
C GLY A 637 14.17 -3.24 14.22
N GLY A 638 13.75 -3.95 15.27
CA GLY A 638 12.50 -4.72 15.26
C GLY A 638 11.26 -3.82 15.29
N HIS A 639 10.23 -4.16 14.51
CA HIS A 639 8.96 -3.41 14.44
C HIS A 639 7.80 -4.04 15.25
N PHE A 640 7.92 -5.33 15.55
CA PHE A 640 7.03 -6.10 16.41
C PHE A 640 7.83 -6.65 17.59
N PHE A 641 7.22 -6.72 18.76
CA PHE A 641 7.88 -7.07 20.02
C PHE A 641 7.10 -8.14 20.80
N GLY A 642 7.81 -8.79 21.71
CA GLY A 642 7.33 -9.96 22.46
C GLY A 642 7.51 -11.25 21.66
N SER A 643 7.28 -12.38 22.34
CA SER A 643 7.51 -13.72 21.79
C SER A 643 6.64 -14.09 20.58
N ASN A 644 5.47 -13.44 20.44
CA ASN A 644 4.47 -13.78 19.42
C ASN A 644 3.87 -12.53 18.76
N ALA A 645 4.71 -11.51 18.50
CA ALA A 645 4.34 -10.20 17.97
C ALA A 645 3.15 -9.58 18.73
N GLN A 646 3.21 -9.58 20.07
CA GLN A 646 2.10 -9.15 20.92
C GLN A 646 2.01 -7.64 21.08
N SER A 647 3.11 -6.92 20.84
CA SER A 647 3.21 -5.47 21.00
C SER A 647 3.87 -4.83 19.79
N PHE A 648 3.43 -3.62 19.45
CA PHE A 648 4.08 -2.73 18.47
C PHE A 648 3.69 -1.28 18.74
N VAL A 649 4.38 -0.33 18.12
CA VAL A 649 3.95 1.07 18.05
C VAL A 649 3.52 1.36 16.62
N PHE A 650 2.32 1.87 16.43
CA PHE A 650 1.69 2.13 15.14
C PHE A 650 1.32 3.61 15.02
N GLY A 651 1.80 4.27 13.96
CA GLY A 651 1.71 5.71 13.84
C GLY A 651 2.38 6.21 12.57
N ASN A 652 2.82 7.46 12.54
CA ASN A 652 3.68 7.92 11.45
C ASN A 652 5.03 7.17 11.47
N VAL A 653 5.58 6.81 10.31
CA VAL A 653 6.79 5.98 10.22
C VAL A 653 8.04 6.84 10.43
N MET A 654 8.43 7.00 11.69
CA MET A 654 9.52 7.88 12.14
C MET A 654 10.93 7.38 11.76
N SER A 655 11.20 6.76 10.61
CA SER A 655 12.52 6.15 10.31
C SER A 655 13.03 6.38 8.89
N GLY A 656 14.27 6.85 8.76
CA GLY A 656 14.93 7.13 7.47
C GLY A 656 14.51 8.48 6.89
N GLU A 657 14.44 8.60 5.56
CA GLU A 657 13.91 9.80 4.88
C GLU A 657 12.40 10.03 5.16
N ALA A 658 11.72 9.11 5.87
CA ALA A 658 10.32 9.24 6.25
C ALA A 658 10.07 10.26 7.39
N LEU A 659 11.11 10.79 8.04
CA LEU A 659 10.99 11.98 8.91
C LEU A 659 10.40 13.20 8.18
N ASP A 660 10.39 13.18 6.84
CA ASP A 660 9.91 14.29 6.00
C ASP A 660 8.46 14.13 5.49
N ASP A 661 7.76 13.01 5.77
CA ASP A 661 6.39 12.72 5.30
C ASP A 661 5.37 12.52 6.46
N PRO A 662 4.98 13.61 7.14
CA PRO A 662 3.95 13.59 8.18
C PRO A 662 2.54 13.38 7.60
N TYR A 663 1.52 13.32 8.47
CA TYR A 663 0.14 13.43 8.03
C TYR A 663 -0.13 14.80 7.42
N ASN A 664 -1.02 14.82 6.43
CA ASN A 664 -1.57 16.04 5.84
C ASN A 664 -3.09 15.92 5.73
N ASP A 665 -3.79 16.86 6.35
CA ASP A 665 -5.24 17.02 6.34
C ASP A 665 -5.64 17.97 5.20
N ASN A 666 -6.12 17.40 4.09
CA ASN A 666 -6.36 18.15 2.86
C ASN A 666 -7.76 18.75 2.86
N TYR A 667 -7.85 20.07 2.89
CA TYR A 667 -9.10 20.80 2.75
C TYR A 667 -9.24 21.40 1.35
N ILE A 668 -10.44 21.30 0.76
CA ILE A 668 -10.82 22.11 -0.42
C ILE A 668 -11.04 23.57 0.00
N SER A 669 -11.77 23.77 1.10
CA SER A 669 -11.94 25.06 1.78
C SER A 669 -11.55 24.88 3.24
N ARG A 670 -10.35 25.34 3.60
CA ARG A 670 -9.83 25.17 4.97
C ARG A 670 -10.59 26.06 5.95
N PRO A 671 -11.04 25.53 7.11
CA PRO A 671 -11.63 26.32 8.17
C PRO A 671 -10.73 27.47 8.62
N SER A 672 -11.30 28.63 8.90
CA SER A 672 -10.53 29.82 9.32
C SER A 672 -9.91 29.69 10.73
N VAL A 673 -10.23 28.63 11.46
CA VAL A 673 -9.60 28.28 12.74
C VAL A 673 -8.24 27.60 12.55
N PHE A 674 -7.90 27.16 11.34
CA PHE A 674 -6.64 26.49 11.01
C PHE A 674 -5.76 27.32 10.08
N GLU A 675 -4.52 27.56 10.48
CA GLU A 675 -3.46 28.05 9.60
C GLU A 675 -2.98 26.96 8.63
N ASN A 676 -1.99 27.28 7.79
CA ASN A 676 -1.47 26.33 6.79
C ASN A 676 -0.61 25.22 7.44
N SER A 677 0.14 25.58 8.49
CA SER A 677 0.90 24.69 9.38
C SER A 677 0.05 23.62 10.03
N ASP A 678 -1.15 24.00 10.46
CA ASP A 678 -2.04 23.23 11.33
C ASP A 678 -2.61 21.99 10.64
N THR A 679 -2.48 21.92 9.31
CA THR A 679 -2.85 20.77 8.48
C THR A 679 -1.88 19.59 8.58
N VAL A 680 -0.70 19.81 9.16
CA VAL A 680 0.38 18.82 9.27
C VAL A 680 0.34 18.18 10.66
N SER A 681 0.44 16.85 10.79
CA SER A 681 0.41 16.21 12.12
C SER A 681 1.06 14.83 12.13
N ALA A 682 1.21 14.24 13.32
CA ALA A 682 1.47 12.82 13.49
C ALA A 682 0.75 12.31 14.75
N SER A 683 0.77 10.99 14.95
CA SER A 683 0.24 10.33 16.14
C SER A 683 0.95 9.00 16.37
N LEU A 684 0.97 8.53 17.61
CA LEU A 684 1.57 7.28 18.04
C LEU A 684 0.60 6.46 18.90
N HIS A 685 0.23 5.27 18.44
CA HIS A 685 -0.62 4.35 19.17
C HIS A 685 0.16 3.09 19.55
N VAL A 686 0.10 2.67 20.82
CA VAL A 686 0.67 1.38 21.24
C VAL A 686 -0.35 0.28 20.96
N GLY A 687 0.01 -0.67 20.08
CA GLY A 687 -0.81 -1.84 19.78
C GLY A 687 -0.56 -2.96 20.78
N ARG A 688 -1.62 -3.46 21.41
CA ARG A 688 -1.60 -4.58 22.36
C ARG A 688 -2.45 -5.73 21.85
N PHE A 689 -1.88 -6.91 21.71
CA PHE A 689 -2.62 -8.12 21.38
C PHE A 689 -3.69 -8.45 22.43
N ASN A 690 -4.93 -8.55 21.99
CA ASN A 690 -6.12 -8.78 22.81
C ASN A 690 -6.68 -10.21 22.63
N GLY A 691 -6.44 -10.83 21.46
CA GLY A 691 -6.80 -12.23 21.23
C GLY A 691 -6.81 -12.63 19.75
N THR A 692 -7.27 -13.85 19.50
CA THR A 692 -7.53 -14.38 18.16
C THR A 692 -8.97 -14.90 18.05
N ASP A 693 -9.56 -14.80 16.85
CA ASP A 693 -10.75 -15.56 16.46
C ASP A 693 -10.45 -16.43 15.23
N GLN A 694 -11.07 -17.61 15.23
CA GLN A 694 -11.00 -18.64 14.18
C GLN A 694 -12.37 -19.29 13.90
N THR A 695 -13.42 -18.93 14.64
CA THR A 695 -14.59 -19.82 14.82
C THR A 695 -15.86 -19.40 14.11
N ASN A 696 -16.02 -18.12 13.73
CA ASN A 696 -17.30 -17.60 13.19
C ASN A 696 -17.18 -16.71 11.94
N MET A 697 -16.01 -16.58 11.32
CA MET A 697 -15.81 -15.66 10.20
C MET A 697 -16.18 -16.25 8.85
N SER A 698 -17.32 -15.82 8.31
CA SER A 698 -17.68 -16.03 6.91
C SER A 698 -16.92 -15.04 6.03
N ARG A 699 -16.33 -15.52 4.94
CA ARG A 699 -15.78 -14.69 3.84
C ARG A 699 -16.28 -15.28 2.53
N THR A 700 -17.16 -14.57 1.85
CA THR A 700 -17.86 -15.04 0.66
C THR A 700 -17.30 -14.36 -0.59
N ASP A 701 -16.78 -15.13 -1.55
CA ASP A 701 -16.47 -14.62 -2.89
C ASP A 701 -17.76 -14.14 -3.57
N ARG A 702 -17.92 -12.82 -3.70
CA ARG A 702 -19.10 -12.19 -4.31
C ARG A 702 -18.74 -10.95 -5.12
N THR A 703 -19.57 -10.63 -6.11
CA THR A 703 -19.55 -9.31 -6.77
C THR A 703 -20.95 -8.73 -6.66
N LEU A 704 -21.03 -7.54 -6.09
CA LEU A 704 -22.27 -6.80 -5.87
C LEU A 704 -22.29 -5.57 -6.76
N SER A 705 -23.48 -5.11 -7.10
CA SER A 705 -23.71 -3.92 -7.90
C SER A 705 -24.75 -3.03 -7.23
N GLY A 706 -24.72 -1.72 -7.47
CA GLY A 706 -25.69 -0.80 -6.88
C GLY A 706 -25.42 0.67 -7.15
N TYR A 707 -25.66 1.49 -6.14
CA TYR A 707 -25.72 2.94 -6.26
C TYR A 707 -24.77 3.63 -5.28
N ALA A 708 -24.18 4.74 -5.71
CA ALA A 708 -23.48 5.69 -4.86
C ALA A 708 -24.10 7.09 -4.98
N ALA A 709 -23.90 7.88 -3.93
CA ALA A 709 -24.27 9.28 -3.83
C ALA A 709 -23.18 10.03 -3.05
N GLY A 710 -23.06 11.33 -3.28
CA GLY A 710 -22.08 12.15 -2.57
C GLY A 710 -22.23 13.63 -2.90
N VAL A 711 -21.77 14.49 -1.99
CA VAL A 711 -21.64 15.93 -2.23
C VAL A 711 -20.18 16.27 -2.48
N VAL A 712 -19.91 16.89 -3.62
CA VAL A 712 -18.58 17.29 -4.10
C VAL A 712 -18.30 18.73 -3.68
N GLU A 713 -17.20 18.94 -2.96
CA GLU A 713 -16.55 20.24 -2.74
C GLU A 713 -15.48 20.43 -3.83
N SER A 714 -15.36 21.62 -4.45
CA SER A 714 -14.34 21.91 -5.48
C SER A 714 -13.55 23.19 -5.18
N THR A 715 -12.28 23.24 -5.58
CA THR A 715 -11.47 24.48 -5.56
C THR A 715 -11.85 25.46 -6.67
N VAL A 716 -12.58 25.01 -7.70
CA VAL A 716 -13.08 25.87 -8.77
C VAL A 716 -14.42 26.46 -8.33
N ASN A 717 -14.41 27.76 -8.05
CA ASN A 717 -15.60 28.53 -7.73
C ASN A 717 -16.54 28.62 -8.96
N LEU A 718 -17.63 27.85 -8.97
CA LEU A 718 -18.70 27.88 -9.99
C LEU A 718 -19.59 29.15 -9.92
N LEU A 719 -18.99 30.26 -9.47
CA LEU A 719 -19.63 31.46 -8.95
C LEU A 719 -19.99 32.50 -10.04
N SER A 720 -20.86 32.12 -10.98
CA SER A 720 -21.75 33.11 -11.60
C SER A 720 -23.09 33.27 -10.85
N GLN A 721 -23.39 32.34 -9.92
CA GLN A 721 -24.70 32.22 -9.24
C GLN A 721 -24.64 31.98 -7.71
N GLY A 722 -23.46 31.75 -7.10
CA GLY A 722 -23.37 31.42 -5.66
C GLY A 722 -23.32 29.92 -5.31
N ALA A 723 -22.86 29.07 -6.24
CA ALA A 723 -22.69 27.63 -6.00
C ALA A 723 -21.46 27.31 -5.15
N GLY A 724 -21.69 26.63 -4.01
CA GLY A 724 -20.69 25.91 -3.22
C GLY A 724 -20.67 24.43 -3.59
N SER A 725 -20.74 23.54 -2.61
CA SER A 725 -20.76 22.09 -2.82
C SER A 725 -21.96 21.63 -3.67
N ILE A 726 -21.79 20.60 -4.51
CA ILE A 726 -22.83 20.09 -5.44
C ILE A 726 -23.14 18.62 -5.15
N ALA A 727 -24.43 18.26 -5.21
CA ALA A 727 -24.93 16.91 -5.01
C ALA A 727 -24.87 16.07 -6.30
N PHE A 728 -24.11 14.98 -6.27
CA PHE A 728 -23.94 14.01 -7.35
C PHE A 728 -24.56 12.65 -6.97
N SER A 729 -24.94 11.84 -7.96
CA SER A 729 -25.50 10.50 -7.75
C SER A 729 -25.29 9.56 -8.94
N SER A 730 -25.22 8.25 -8.70
CA SER A 730 -25.26 7.23 -9.76
C SER A 730 -26.54 7.35 -10.60
N SER A 731 -26.47 6.95 -11.87
CA SER A 731 -27.65 6.90 -12.76
C SER A 731 -28.33 5.52 -12.79
N SER A 732 -27.59 4.46 -12.44
CA SER A 732 -27.99 3.07 -12.55
C SER A 732 -27.26 2.19 -11.54
N ALA A 733 -27.80 1.01 -11.26
CA ALA A 733 -27.15 0.02 -10.41
C ALA A 733 -25.81 -0.52 -10.96
N SER A 734 -25.48 -0.27 -12.23
CA SER A 734 -24.18 -0.64 -12.80
C SER A 734 -23.08 0.40 -12.59
N ASP A 735 -23.41 1.57 -12.02
CA ASP A 735 -22.43 2.63 -11.76
C ASP A 735 -21.56 2.34 -10.52
N LEU A 736 -21.98 1.47 -9.59
CA LEU A 736 -21.16 0.90 -8.51
C LEU A 736 -20.99 -0.61 -8.72
N SER A 737 -19.76 -1.09 -8.56
CA SER A 737 -19.42 -2.51 -8.48
C SER A 737 -18.38 -2.76 -7.40
N VAL A 738 -18.62 -3.75 -6.54
CA VAL A 738 -17.70 -4.20 -5.49
C VAL A 738 -17.48 -5.70 -5.63
N SER A 739 -16.23 -6.14 -5.75
CA SER A 739 -15.84 -7.55 -5.82
C SER A 739 -15.00 -7.92 -4.61
N PHE A 740 -15.38 -8.99 -3.93
CA PHE A 740 -14.73 -9.56 -2.76
C PHE A 740 -13.94 -10.81 -3.18
N ASP A 741 -12.73 -10.97 -2.66
CA ASP A 741 -11.87 -12.12 -2.89
C ASP A 741 -11.39 -12.67 -1.54
N SER A 742 -12.04 -13.75 -1.10
CA SER A 742 -11.74 -14.39 0.19
C SER A 742 -10.35 -15.01 0.21
N SER A 743 -9.80 -15.37 -0.95
CA SER A 743 -8.49 -16.02 -1.10
C SER A 743 -7.32 -15.05 -1.01
N GLU A 744 -7.52 -13.81 -1.44
CA GLU A 744 -6.54 -12.71 -1.36
C GLU A 744 -6.81 -11.79 -0.15
N HIS A 745 -7.75 -12.15 0.73
CA HIS A 745 -8.19 -11.39 1.91
C HIS A 745 -8.49 -9.90 1.59
N SER A 746 -9.04 -9.65 0.40
CA SER A 746 -9.10 -8.32 -0.21
C SER A 746 -10.43 -8.10 -0.97
N LEU A 747 -10.67 -6.85 -1.31
CA LEU A 747 -11.77 -6.43 -2.18
C LEU A 747 -11.30 -5.32 -3.12
N GLY A 748 -12.07 -5.06 -4.16
CA GLY A 748 -11.81 -3.98 -5.09
C GLY A 748 -13.03 -3.65 -5.94
N GLY A 749 -13.09 -2.43 -6.43
CA GLY A 749 -14.28 -1.93 -7.08
C GLY A 749 -14.12 -0.54 -7.67
N ALA A 750 -15.22 -0.08 -8.27
CA ALA A 750 -15.35 1.26 -8.81
C ALA A 750 -16.76 1.79 -8.51
N LEU A 751 -16.85 3.09 -8.26
CA LEU A 751 -18.12 3.82 -8.18
C LEU A 751 -18.11 4.99 -9.14
N THR A 752 -19.27 5.26 -9.74
CA THR A 752 -19.51 6.39 -10.65
C THR A 752 -20.67 7.22 -10.14
N ILE A 753 -20.45 8.52 -9.99
CA ILE A 753 -21.49 9.49 -9.65
C ILE A 753 -21.54 10.56 -10.73
N ARG A 754 -22.74 11.03 -11.05
CA ARG A 754 -23.03 11.93 -12.16
C ARG A 754 -23.71 13.20 -11.66
N ASP A 755 -23.53 14.29 -12.38
CA ASP A 755 -24.38 15.45 -12.17
C ASP A 755 -25.74 15.20 -12.82
N THR A 756 -26.60 14.54 -12.06
CA THR A 756 -27.97 14.21 -12.48
C THR A 756 -28.91 15.43 -12.53
N ARG A 757 -28.42 16.64 -12.18
CA ARG A 757 -29.18 17.89 -12.15
C ARG A 757 -28.61 19.00 -13.05
N GLN A 758 -27.45 18.78 -13.65
CA GLN A 758 -26.74 19.70 -14.56
C GLN A 758 -26.50 21.09 -13.92
N ILE A 759 -25.91 21.07 -12.73
CA ILE A 759 -25.53 22.24 -11.91
C ILE A 759 -24.06 22.61 -12.15
N ASP A 760 -23.14 21.64 -12.22
CA ASP A 760 -21.78 21.82 -12.68
C ASP A 760 -21.80 21.85 -14.23
N PRO A 761 -21.43 22.97 -14.88
CA PRO A 761 -21.46 23.10 -16.34
C PRO A 761 -20.25 22.45 -17.04
N GLU A 762 -19.32 21.89 -16.28
CA GLU A 762 -18.05 21.34 -16.73
C GLU A 762 -17.95 19.83 -16.51
N ILE A 763 -18.51 19.28 -15.43
CA ILE A 763 -18.36 17.86 -15.05
C ILE A 763 -19.65 17.06 -15.16
N GLY A 764 -19.69 16.14 -16.11
CA GLY A 764 -20.79 15.17 -16.23
C GLY A 764 -20.71 14.02 -15.23
N SER A 765 -19.51 13.56 -14.86
CA SER A 765 -19.35 12.47 -13.87
C SER A 765 -17.95 12.31 -13.28
N TYR A 766 -17.88 11.76 -12.06
CA TYR A 766 -16.68 11.24 -11.42
C TYR A 766 -16.71 9.71 -11.35
N THR A 767 -15.59 9.07 -11.66
CA THR A 767 -15.36 7.62 -11.49
C THR A 767 -14.20 7.42 -10.52
N VAL A 768 -14.43 6.70 -9.43
CA VAL A 768 -13.45 6.49 -8.34
C VAL A 768 -13.16 4.99 -8.19
N ARG A 769 -11.88 4.62 -8.20
CA ARG A 769 -11.38 3.24 -8.04
C ARG A 769 -10.84 3.02 -6.62
N PHE A 770 -11.17 1.87 -6.04
CA PHE A 770 -10.71 1.47 -4.71
C PHE A 770 -10.35 -0.03 -4.66
N GLY A 771 -9.50 -0.40 -3.70
CA GLY A 771 -8.99 -1.75 -3.50
C GLY A 771 -8.11 -2.22 -4.66
N PHE A 772 -8.29 -3.47 -5.10
CA PHE A 772 -7.56 -3.96 -6.27
C PHE A 772 -8.01 -3.30 -7.60
N ASN A 773 -7.06 -3.21 -8.53
CA ASN A 773 -7.22 -2.70 -9.89
C ASN A 773 -8.15 -3.60 -10.74
N GLU A 774 -8.52 -3.20 -11.96
CA GLU A 774 -9.41 -3.98 -12.84
C GLU A 774 -8.90 -5.41 -13.13
N ASP A 775 -7.58 -5.59 -13.17
CA ASP A 775 -6.92 -6.89 -13.37
C ASP A 775 -6.69 -7.70 -12.07
N LYS A 776 -7.32 -7.28 -10.97
CA LYS A 776 -7.13 -7.77 -9.59
C LYS A 776 -5.73 -7.57 -8.99
N SER A 777 -4.83 -6.80 -9.63
CA SER A 777 -3.54 -6.46 -9.00
C SER A 777 -3.69 -5.41 -7.88
N GLY A 778 -2.78 -5.41 -6.91
CA GLY A 778 -2.78 -4.44 -5.80
C GLY A 778 -3.72 -4.79 -4.64
N THR A 779 -3.85 -6.08 -4.32
CA THR A 779 -4.71 -6.62 -3.25
C THR A 779 -4.44 -6.00 -1.87
N HIS A 780 -3.18 -5.63 -1.59
CA HIS A 780 -2.73 -4.87 -0.40
C HIS A 780 -3.35 -3.46 -0.21
N ARG A 781 -4.33 -3.05 -1.04
CA ARG A 781 -5.11 -1.80 -0.90
C ARG A 781 -6.47 -1.98 -0.23
N ALA A 782 -6.77 -3.17 0.26
CA ALA A 782 -7.97 -3.46 1.02
C ALA A 782 -7.74 -4.62 2.00
N ALA A 783 -8.62 -4.74 2.98
CA ALA A 783 -8.65 -5.87 3.90
C ALA A 783 -10.10 -6.36 4.04
N PHE A 784 -10.29 -7.66 3.83
CA PHE A 784 -11.56 -8.38 3.93
C PHE A 784 -11.44 -9.40 5.05
N ILE A 785 -11.78 -8.99 6.28
CA ILE A 785 -11.63 -9.81 7.49
C ILE A 785 -12.76 -10.82 7.57
N ASP A 786 -13.99 -10.37 7.35
CA ASP A 786 -15.21 -11.16 7.28
C ASP A 786 -16.27 -10.41 6.44
N ASP A 787 -17.40 -11.07 6.18
CA ASP A 787 -18.50 -10.56 5.37
C ASP A 787 -19.10 -9.23 5.87
N ASP A 788 -18.88 -8.83 7.14
CA ASP A 788 -19.34 -7.56 7.73
C ASP A 788 -18.19 -6.58 8.05
N THR A 789 -16.95 -7.05 8.12
CA THR A 789 -15.75 -6.27 8.50
C THR A 789 -14.76 -6.18 7.34
N TYR A 790 -14.84 -5.08 6.59
CA TYR A 790 -13.90 -4.81 5.52
C TYR A 790 -13.71 -3.32 5.25
N ALA A 791 -12.61 -2.97 4.59
CA ALA A 791 -12.42 -1.63 4.02
C ALA A 791 -11.46 -1.66 2.83
N ALA A 792 -11.63 -0.70 1.92
CA ALA A 792 -10.72 -0.45 0.83
C ALA A 792 -10.26 1.01 0.83
N ARG A 793 -9.02 1.22 0.39
CA ARG A 793 -8.46 2.54 0.07
C ARG A 793 -8.26 2.68 -1.44
N ASP A 794 -7.74 3.82 -1.87
CA ASP A 794 -7.35 4.10 -3.26
C ASP A 794 -6.61 2.95 -3.95
N ALA A 795 -7.00 2.64 -5.19
CA ALA A 795 -6.36 1.61 -5.99
C ALA A 795 -4.93 2.00 -6.42
N THR A 796 -4.06 1.00 -6.61
CA THR A 796 -2.65 1.22 -6.96
C THR A 796 -2.48 1.88 -8.35
N ASN A 797 -3.41 1.63 -9.28
CA ASN A 797 -3.46 2.29 -10.58
C ASN A 797 -4.34 3.56 -10.52
N VAL A 798 -3.72 4.70 -10.24
CA VAL A 798 -4.42 6.01 -10.13
C VAL A 798 -5.16 6.42 -11.42
N ALA A 799 -4.77 5.90 -12.59
CA ALA A 799 -5.44 6.15 -13.88
C ALA A 799 -6.74 5.34 -14.08
N GLU A 800 -7.20 4.60 -13.07
CA GLU A 800 -8.58 4.08 -13.02
C GLU A 800 -9.53 5.03 -12.27
N THR A 801 -9.01 6.13 -11.70
CA THR A 801 -9.79 7.23 -11.11
C THR A 801 -9.72 8.47 -12.00
N TYR A 802 -10.88 8.94 -12.47
CA TYR A 802 -10.98 10.00 -13.47
C TYR A 802 -12.31 10.74 -13.37
N LEU A 803 -12.37 11.92 -13.99
CA LEU A 803 -13.62 12.61 -14.28
C LEU A 803 -13.91 12.59 -15.79
N THR A 804 -15.16 12.82 -16.16
CA THR A 804 -15.61 13.03 -17.54
C THR A 804 -16.21 14.42 -17.63
N VAL A 805 -15.71 15.24 -18.56
CA VAL A 805 -16.24 16.58 -18.77
C VAL A 805 -17.52 16.54 -19.61
N ASP A 806 -18.45 17.43 -19.30
CA ASP A 806 -19.55 17.75 -20.18
C ASP A 806 -19.00 18.45 -21.43
N THR A 807 -19.47 18.03 -22.61
CA THR A 807 -18.93 18.53 -23.87
C THR A 807 -19.35 19.98 -24.08
N VAL A 808 -18.45 20.91 -23.77
CA VAL A 808 -18.58 22.31 -24.16
C VAL A 808 -18.78 22.35 -25.68
N GLN A 809 -19.97 22.73 -26.13
CA GLN A 809 -20.19 23.07 -27.52
C GLN A 809 -19.25 24.25 -27.83
N SER A 810 -18.28 24.03 -28.72
CA SER A 810 -17.37 25.08 -29.19
C SER A 810 -18.18 26.36 -29.44
N PRO A 811 -17.76 27.53 -28.94
CA PRO A 811 -18.42 28.77 -29.34
C PRO A 811 -18.39 28.83 -30.87
N ASP A 812 -19.56 29.00 -31.48
CA ASP A 812 -19.65 29.17 -32.93
C ASP A 812 -18.68 30.29 -33.33
N PRO A 813 -17.83 30.10 -34.35
CA PRO A 813 -16.94 31.16 -34.79
C PRO A 813 -17.81 32.36 -35.19
N ILE A 814 -17.62 33.47 -34.48
CA ILE A 814 -18.35 34.74 -34.69
C ILE A 814 -18.41 34.99 -36.20
N PRO A 815 -19.59 35.20 -36.81
CA PRO A 815 -19.69 35.42 -38.24
C PRO A 815 -18.82 36.61 -38.64
N ILE A 816 -17.70 36.33 -39.31
CA ILE A 816 -16.87 37.36 -39.90
C ILE A 816 -17.74 38.01 -40.97
N GLN A 817 -18.08 39.29 -40.81
CA GLN A 817 -18.71 40.03 -41.88
C GLN A 817 -17.71 40.14 -43.03
N ASP A 818 -18.01 39.47 -44.14
CA ASP A 818 -17.22 39.56 -45.36
C ASP A 818 -17.11 41.03 -45.81
N PRO A 819 -15.89 41.56 -46.05
CA PRO A 819 -15.73 42.71 -46.91
C PRO A 819 -16.09 42.32 -48.36
N PRO A 820 -16.59 43.24 -49.18
CA PRO A 820 -17.22 42.88 -50.46
C PRO A 820 -16.23 42.42 -51.54
N ASP A 821 -16.55 41.26 -52.12
CA ASP A 821 -16.36 40.82 -53.52
C ASP A 821 -15.05 41.16 -54.26
N VAL A 822 -14.20 40.13 -54.48
CA VAL A 822 -13.24 40.09 -55.59
C VAL A 822 -13.12 38.66 -56.18
N SER A 823 -13.95 38.35 -57.17
CA SER A 823 -13.74 37.42 -58.32
C SER A 823 -12.85 36.15 -58.22
N ASP A 824 -13.51 35.01 -58.48
CA ASP A 824 -13.11 33.68 -59.02
C ASP A 824 -12.01 33.69 -60.15
N PRO A 825 -11.38 32.57 -60.63
CA PRO A 825 -11.45 31.13 -60.26
C PRO A 825 -10.12 30.34 -60.07
N ALA A 826 -10.22 29.11 -59.52
CA ALA A 826 -9.93 27.83 -60.24
C ALA A 826 -9.45 26.64 -59.35
N GLY A 827 -9.98 25.44 -59.61
CA GLY A 827 -9.31 24.15 -59.34
C GLY A 827 -9.97 23.22 -58.31
N GLY A 828 -10.50 22.07 -58.76
CA GLY A 828 -10.91 20.96 -57.86
C GLY A 828 -9.70 20.14 -57.37
N GLY A 829 -9.84 19.07 -56.60
CA GLY A 829 -11.03 18.38 -56.08
C GLY A 829 -10.57 17.09 -55.38
N GLY A 830 -11.32 16.54 -54.42
CA GLY A 830 -10.84 15.39 -53.64
C GLY A 830 -11.94 14.69 -52.86
N PHE A 831 -12.21 13.44 -53.22
CA PHE A 831 -13.28 12.60 -52.68
C PHE A 831 -12.66 11.53 -51.79
N TYR A 832 -13.12 11.37 -50.54
CA TYR A 832 -12.78 10.24 -49.69
C TYR A 832 -14.02 9.55 -49.13
N VAL A 833 -13.98 8.22 -49.16
CA VAL A 833 -15.12 7.33 -48.95
C VAL A 833 -15.13 6.79 -47.53
N VAL A 834 -16.30 6.86 -46.88
CA VAL A 834 -16.58 6.16 -45.62
C VAL A 834 -16.63 4.65 -45.86
N ARG A 835 -15.99 3.87 -44.99
CA ARG A 835 -16.27 2.43 -44.83
C ARG A 835 -16.24 2.04 -43.36
N ASP A 836 -17.40 1.62 -42.87
CA ASP A 836 -17.59 1.11 -41.52
C ASP A 836 -16.95 -0.27 -41.30
N ALA A 837 -16.67 -0.56 -40.04
CA ALA A 837 -16.57 -1.92 -39.51
C ALA A 837 -17.28 -1.95 -38.13
N ALA A 838 -18.20 -2.89 -37.94
CA ALA A 838 -19.20 -2.84 -36.86
C ALA A 838 -19.03 -3.96 -35.82
N SER A 839 -19.28 -3.65 -34.54
CA SER A 839 -19.72 -4.56 -33.46
C SER A 839 -20.12 -3.76 -32.20
N PRO A 840 -20.96 -4.30 -31.29
CA PRO A 840 -22.25 -3.65 -31.05
C PRO A 840 -22.51 -3.05 -29.65
N ALA A 841 -23.56 -2.23 -29.61
CA ALA A 841 -24.44 -1.95 -28.46
C ALA A 841 -23.83 -1.22 -27.24
N VAL A 842 -23.61 0.08 -27.40
CA VAL A 842 -23.81 1.06 -26.31
C VAL A 842 -25.01 1.94 -26.69
N SER A 843 -26.01 2.02 -25.82
CA SER A 843 -27.16 2.93 -25.96
C SER A 843 -27.62 3.37 -24.57
N GLY A 844 -27.72 4.66 -24.23
CA GLY A 844 -27.51 5.84 -25.08
C GLY A 844 -26.76 6.97 -24.38
N LEU A 845 -25.68 7.43 -25.02
CA LEU A 845 -25.19 8.81 -25.02
C LEU A 845 -24.18 8.91 -26.18
N THR A 846 -24.68 9.13 -27.41
CA THR A 846 -23.81 9.33 -28.57
C THR A 846 -23.38 10.79 -28.67
N SER A 847 -22.34 11.16 -27.92
CA SER A 847 -21.50 12.32 -28.24
C SER A 847 -20.10 11.84 -28.57
N ALA A 848 -19.72 11.93 -29.85
CA ALA A 848 -18.32 11.84 -30.24
C ALA A 848 -17.63 13.12 -29.74
N GLY A 849 -17.14 13.10 -28.49
CA GLY A 849 -16.54 14.28 -27.86
C GLY A 849 -16.32 14.23 -26.34
N ALA A 850 -16.90 13.28 -25.59
CA ALA A 850 -16.71 13.21 -24.14
C ALA A 850 -15.22 12.99 -23.80
N GLN A 851 -14.59 13.98 -23.15
CA GLN A 851 -13.19 13.95 -22.75
C GLN A 851 -13.06 13.50 -21.30
N THR A 852 -12.17 12.55 -21.03
CA THR A 852 -11.85 12.11 -19.67
C THR A 852 -10.58 12.81 -19.19
N VAL A 853 -10.61 13.36 -17.97
CA VAL A 853 -9.42 13.90 -17.30
C VAL A 853 -9.06 12.96 -16.17
N GLN A 854 -7.85 12.40 -16.26
CA GLN A 854 -7.33 11.45 -15.28
C GLN A 854 -6.87 12.16 -14.02
N ALA A 855 -6.96 11.49 -12.87
CA ALA A 855 -6.33 12.00 -11.65
C ALA A 855 -4.83 12.25 -11.88
N ASN A 856 -4.29 13.31 -11.27
CA ASN A 856 -2.88 13.70 -11.36
C ASN A 856 -2.00 12.50 -10.96
N PRO A 857 -1.16 11.95 -11.86
CA PRO A 857 -0.38 10.75 -11.57
C PRO A 857 0.71 10.95 -10.50
N ASN A 858 0.96 12.20 -10.09
CA ASN A 858 1.91 12.56 -9.04
C ASN A 858 1.23 12.73 -7.65
N GLU A 859 -0.10 12.77 -7.59
CA GLU A 859 -0.86 12.85 -6.33
C GLU A 859 -1.73 11.60 -6.17
N THR A 860 -1.57 10.88 -5.06
CA THR A 860 -2.39 9.69 -4.79
C THR A 860 -3.76 10.12 -4.27
N PRO A 861 -4.89 9.67 -4.87
CA PRO A 861 -6.22 9.95 -4.35
C PRO A 861 -6.36 9.49 -2.88
N THR A 862 -7.04 10.27 -2.06
CA THR A 862 -7.28 9.92 -0.64
C THR A 862 -8.57 9.14 -0.46
N THR A 863 -8.80 8.15 -1.33
CA THR A 863 -10.03 7.36 -1.34
C THR A 863 -10.15 6.44 -0.13
N TYR A 864 -11.34 6.36 0.46
CA TYR A 864 -11.79 5.31 1.38
C TYR A 864 -13.17 4.78 0.96
N PHE A 865 -13.41 3.50 1.26
CA PHE A 865 -14.67 2.82 1.05
C PHE A 865 -14.88 1.81 2.19
N VAL A 866 -15.98 1.96 2.94
CA VAL A 866 -16.30 1.17 4.15
C VAL A 866 -17.80 0.81 4.20
N PRO A 867 -18.18 -0.35 4.75
CA PRO A 867 -19.56 -0.62 5.12
C PRO A 867 -19.94 0.15 6.39
N ASN A 868 -21.23 0.34 6.67
CA ASN A 868 -21.71 0.94 7.91
C ASN A 868 -21.38 0.05 9.13
N THR A 869 -21.46 -1.27 8.95
CA THR A 869 -21.14 -2.31 9.95
C THR A 869 -19.72 -2.27 10.48
N LEU A 870 -18.78 -1.60 9.77
CA LEU A 870 -17.37 -1.59 10.14
C LEU A 870 -17.17 -1.09 11.58
N VAL A 871 -17.85 0.01 11.95
CA VAL A 871 -17.82 0.56 13.31
C VAL A 871 -19.27 0.75 13.76
N GLY A 872 -19.86 -0.32 14.31
CA GLY A 872 -21.30 -0.46 14.61
C GLY A 872 -21.88 0.42 15.73
N ALA A 873 -21.36 1.63 15.92
CA ALA A 873 -21.96 2.73 16.68
C ALA A 873 -21.59 4.12 16.11
N GLY A 874 -20.94 4.16 14.93
CA GLY A 874 -20.35 5.38 14.38
C GLY A 874 -21.39 6.37 13.81
N ASP A 875 -22.54 5.86 13.35
CA ASP A 875 -23.61 6.61 12.70
C ASP A 875 -24.98 6.51 13.39
N ASP A 876 -25.04 5.90 14.59
CA ASP A 876 -26.22 5.81 15.46
C ASP A 876 -26.99 7.14 15.59
N ALA A 877 -26.26 8.25 15.66
CA ALA A 877 -26.82 9.59 15.81
C ALA A 877 -27.71 10.03 14.63
N ILE A 878 -27.39 9.62 13.40
CA ILE A 878 -28.21 9.94 12.22
C ILE A 878 -29.30 8.89 11.97
N MET A 879 -29.07 7.64 12.36
CA MET A 879 -30.04 6.53 12.24
C MET A 879 -31.07 6.51 13.39
N ALA A 880 -30.92 7.37 14.40
CA ALA A 880 -31.79 7.45 15.56
C ALA A 880 -33.27 7.65 15.21
N GLY A 881 -34.06 6.58 15.36
CA GLY A 881 -35.51 6.57 15.08
C GLY A 881 -35.88 6.23 13.63
N VAL A 882 -34.91 5.83 12.80
CA VAL A 882 -35.11 5.35 11.43
C VAL A 882 -35.21 3.82 11.41
N THR A 883 -36.04 3.28 10.53
CA THR A 883 -36.16 1.83 10.31
C THR A 883 -35.02 1.30 9.44
N GLU A 884 -33.87 0.94 10.01
CA GLU A 884 -32.76 0.37 9.24
C GLU A 884 -33.12 -0.98 8.58
N CYS A 885 -32.52 -1.26 7.42
CA CYS A 885 -32.65 -2.52 6.71
C CYS A 885 -31.66 -3.52 7.31
N THR A 886 -32.10 -4.48 8.14
CA THR A 886 -31.23 -5.52 8.75
C THR A 886 -30.85 -6.63 7.75
N CYS A 887 -30.50 -6.22 6.54
CA CYS A 887 -30.66 -6.99 5.34
C CYS A 887 -29.35 -7.66 4.93
N ALA A 888 -28.98 -8.77 5.58
CA ALA A 888 -27.68 -9.46 5.44
C ALA A 888 -27.31 -10.01 4.03
N PHE A 889 -28.06 -9.65 2.99
CA PHE A 889 -27.78 -9.91 1.57
C PHE A 889 -27.61 -8.59 0.76
N LEU A 890 -27.64 -7.46 1.46
CA LEU A 890 -27.38 -6.11 1.00
C LEU A 890 -26.21 -5.54 1.80
N GLU A 891 -25.46 -4.67 1.14
CA GLU A 891 -24.37 -3.92 1.74
C GLU A 891 -24.67 -2.43 1.60
N TRP A 892 -24.33 -1.64 2.61
CA TRP A 892 -24.36 -0.18 2.49
C TRP A 892 -23.28 0.44 3.39
N GLY A 893 -22.97 1.72 3.16
CA GLY A 893 -22.02 2.44 4.01
C GLY A 893 -21.51 3.73 3.42
N TYR A 894 -20.26 4.06 3.77
CA TYR A 894 -19.64 5.35 3.49
C TYR A 894 -18.43 5.25 2.58
N TRP A 895 -18.23 6.30 1.79
CA TRP A 895 -17.05 6.47 0.96
C TRP A 895 -16.64 7.94 0.92
N GLY A 896 -15.39 8.20 0.52
CA GLY A 896 -14.91 9.55 0.29
C GLY A 896 -13.59 9.53 -0.46
N THR A 897 -13.18 10.68 -0.98
CA THR A 897 -11.92 10.86 -1.70
C THR A 897 -11.56 12.34 -1.81
N LYS A 898 -10.27 12.65 -1.95
CA LYS A 898 -9.77 13.88 -2.59
C LYS A 898 -9.08 13.48 -3.88
N MET A 899 -9.41 14.17 -4.96
CA MET A 899 -8.79 14.01 -6.26
C MET A 899 -8.19 15.35 -6.69
N SER A 900 -7.01 15.31 -7.29
CA SER A 900 -6.37 16.46 -7.94
C SER A 900 -6.23 16.16 -9.43
N TYR A 901 -6.41 17.14 -10.28
CA TYR A 901 -6.35 16.99 -11.73
C TYR A 901 -5.28 17.92 -12.33
N ASP A 902 -4.45 17.37 -13.21
CA ASP A 902 -3.45 18.12 -13.98
C ASP A 902 -3.98 18.34 -15.40
N ASP A 903 -4.79 19.38 -15.59
CA ASP A 903 -5.34 19.71 -16.90
C ASP A 903 -4.34 20.49 -17.77
N THR A 904 -3.34 19.75 -18.24
CA THR A 904 -2.47 20.19 -19.34
C THR A 904 -3.19 20.28 -20.69
N SER A 905 -4.46 19.83 -20.78
CA SER A 905 -5.24 19.78 -22.03
C SER A 905 -6.18 20.97 -22.25
N GLY A 906 -6.47 21.78 -21.23
CA GLY A 906 -7.45 22.87 -21.30
C GLY A 906 -8.89 22.39 -21.41
N ALA A 907 -9.19 21.21 -20.86
CA ALA A 907 -10.53 20.63 -20.77
C ALA A 907 -11.38 21.25 -19.66
N LEU A 908 -10.73 21.79 -18.63
CA LEU A 908 -11.32 22.32 -17.40
C LEU A 908 -11.15 23.85 -17.36
N SER A 909 -12.09 24.55 -16.74
CA SER A 909 -12.06 26.01 -16.66
C SER A 909 -11.22 26.48 -15.46
N GLY A 910 -9.96 26.80 -15.74
CA GLY A 910 -9.04 27.37 -14.74
C GLY A 910 -7.59 27.22 -15.15
N SER A 911 -6.73 28.17 -14.75
CA SER A 911 -5.31 28.15 -15.11
C SER A 911 -4.44 27.45 -14.04
N GLY A 912 -4.89 26.30 -13.53
CA GLY A 912 -4.21 25.57 -12.45
C GLY A 912 -4.97 24.33 -11.98
N GLN A 913 -4.34 23.53 -11.11
CA GLN A 913 -4.87 22.23 -10.65
C GLN A 913 -6.27 22.36 -10.01
N ARG A 914 -7.29 21.75 -10.62
CA ARG A 914 -8.59 21.51 -9.98
C ARG A 914 -8.40 20.45 -8.89
N GLN A 915 -8.95 20.69 -7.71
CA GLN A 915 -9.09 19.67 -6.67
C GLN A 915 -10.56 19.54 -6.30
N ASP A 916 -11.03 18.31 -6.21
CA ASP A 916 -12.40 17.96 -5.84
C ASP A 916 -12.36 16.94 -4.68
N ALA A 917 -13.30 17.05 -3.75
CA ALA A 917 -13.40 16.12 -2.63
C ALA A 917 -14.85 15.73 -2.30
N VAL A 918 -15.02 14.49 -1.83
CA VAL A 918 -16.25 13.97 -1.22
C VAL A 918 -15.88 13.41 0.14
N HIS A 919 -16.61 13.82 1.17
CA HIS A 919 -16.49 13.30 2.53
C HIS A 919 -17.84 12.70 2.96
N LEU A 920 -17.81 11.44 3.41
CA LEU A 920 -18.98 10.65 3.80
C LEU A 920 -20.10 10.69 2.74
N GLY A 921 -19.74 10.42 1.48
CA GLY A 921 -20.72 9.99 0.49
C GLY A 921 -21.28 8.62 0.88
N THR A 922 -22.51 8.31 0.47
CA THR A 922 -23.19 7.05 0.80
C THR A 922 -23.19 6.09 -0.38
N TRP A 923 -23.19 4.79 -0.11
CA TRP A 923 -23.29 3.75 -1.13
C TRP A 923 -24.16 2.57 -0.65
N VAL A 924 -24.74 1.84 -1.61
CA VAL A 924 -25.54 0.63 -1.37
C VAL A 924 -25.35 -0.37 -2.52
N ALA A 925 -25.23 -1.66 -2.24
CA ALA A 925 -25.05 -2.71 -3.25
C ALA A 925 -25.74 -4.04 -2.88
N GLY A 926 -26.00 -4.87 -3.89
CA GLY A 926 -26.57 -6.21 -3.73
C GLY A 926 -26.51 -7.04 -5.01
N ASP A 927 -27.12 -8.23 -5.02
CA ASP A 927 -27.28 -9.06 -6.23
C ASP A 927 -28.47 -8.54 -7.06
N VAL A 928 -28.20 -7.62 -7.98
CA VAL A 928 -29.23 -6.93 -8.77
C VAL A 928 -29.89 -7.89 -9.74
N THR A 929 -31.17 -8.18 -9.52
CA THR A 929 -31.89 -9.16 -10.34
C THR A 929 -32.14 -8.62 -11.75
N ASN A 930 -31.79 -9.41 -12.77
CA ASN A 930 -32.11 -9.05 -14.16
C ASN A 930 -33.62 -8.93 -14.38
N SER A 931 -34.06 -7.87 -15.09
CA SER A 931 -35.48 -7.55 -15.34
C SER A 931 -36.32 -8.73 -15.86
N ALA A 932 -35.71 -9.59 -16.70
CA ALA A 932 -36.32 -10.79 -17.26
C ALA A 932 -36.59 -11.91 -16.23
N ASN A 933 -35.90 -11.88 -15.09
CA ASN A 933 -36.06 -12.83 -13.99
C ASN A 933 -37.04 -12.34 -12.92
N LEU A 934 -37.34 -11.03 -12.86
CA LEU A 934 -38.35 -10.50 -11.95
C LEU A 934 -39.72 -11.16 -12.19
N PRO A 935 -40.57 -11.28 -11.16
CA PRO A 935 -41.92 -11.79 -11.34
C PRO A 935 -42.70 -11.10 -12.47
N THR A 936 -43.68 -11.80 -13.02
CA THR A 936 -44.55 -11.31 -14.11
C THR A 936 -45.99 -11.10 -13.64
N THR A 937 -46.30 -11.44 -12.39
CA THR A 937 -47.59 -11.22 -11.73
C THR A 937 -47.39 -10.95 -10.24
N GLY A 938 -48.40 -10.37 -9.59
CA GLY A 938 -48.37 -10.03 -8.18
C GLY A 938 -47.77 -8.65 -7.89
N SER A 939 -47.63 -8.35 -6.60
CA SER A 939 -47.09 -7.09 -6.09
C SER A 939 -46.26 -7.32 -4.84
N ALA A 940 -45.24 -6.49 -4.62
CA ALA A 940 -44.40 -6.49 -3.43
C ALA A 940 -44.44 -5.13 -2.74
N SER A 941 -44.17 -5.13 -1.43
CA SER A 941 -43.91 -3.93 -0.63
C SER A 941 -42.57 -4.10 0.08
N TYR A 942 -41.78 -3.04 0.15
CA TYR A 942 -40.46 -2.99 0.74
C TYR A 942 -40.39 -1.86 1.75
N ALA A 943 -39.73 -2.09 2.89
CA ALA A 943 -39.49 -1.08 3.91
C ALA A 943 -38.02 -1.12 4.36
N GLY A 944 -37.50 0.02 4.80
CA GLY A 944 -36.14 0.19 5.28
C GLY A 944 -35.81 1.68 5.41
N HIS A 945 -34.61 2.08 5.00
CA HIS A 945 -34.07 3.42 5.25
C HIS A 945 -33.60 4.12 3.98
N ALA A 946 -33.48 5.44 4.10
CA ALA A 946 -32.74 6.34 3.23
C ALA A 946 -31.63 6.99 4.06
N ALA A 947 -30.41 7.08 3.52
CA ALA A 947 -29.27 7.76 4.16
C ALA A 947 -28.54 8.60 3.11
N GLY A 948 -28.13 9.83 3.44
CA GLY A 948 -27.55 10.72 2.43
C GLY A 948 -27.04 12.05 2.94
N ASN A 949 -26.32 12.75 2.06
CA ASN A 949 -25.82 14.09 2.30
C ASN A 949 -26.91 15.13 2.01
N VAL A 950 -26.97 16.14 2.87
CA VAL A 950 -27.79 17.34 2.73
C VAL A 950 -26.86 18.53 2.50
N ILE A 951 -27.28 19.45 1.61
CA ILE A 951 -26.78 20.81 1.50
C ILE A 951 -27.94 21.75 1.86
N ASN A 952 -27.76 22.61 2.85
CA ASN A 952 -28.80 23.54 3.31
C ASN A 952 -28.19 24.92 3.60
N ASN A 953 -28.49 25.92 2.77
CA ASN A 953 -27.93 27.27 2.89
C ASN A 953 -26.39 27.29 2.98
N GLY A 954 -25.73 26.41 2.23
CA GLY A 954 -24.26 26.26 2.20
C GLY A 954 -23.68 25.31 3.26
N ALA A 955 -24.43 24.95 4.31
CA ALA A 955 -24.00 23.91 5.25
C ALA A 955 -24.18 22.52 4.64
N GLN A 956 -23.24 21.60 4.91
CA GLN A 956 -23.29 20.20 4.47
C GLN A 956 -23.19 19.25 5.67
N TYR A 957 -24.10 18.27 5.72
CA TYR A 957 -24.23 17.28 6.78
C TYR A 957 -24.87 15.99 6.25
N LEU A 958 -24.92 14.93 7.05
CA LEU A 958 -25.66 13.69 6.80
C LEU A 958 -27.03 13.73 7.48
N ALA A 959 -28.01 13.09 6.85
CA ALA A 959 -29.32 12.79 7.42
C ALA A 959 -29.76 11.38 6.99
N ALA A 960 -30.69 10.80 7.75
CA ALA A 960 -31.40 9.58 7.38
C ALA A 960 -32.92 9.75 7.54
N GLY A 961 -33.69 8.78 7.05
CA GLY A 961 -35.15 8.75 7.11
C GLY A 961 -35.72 7.40 6.67
N ASP A 962 -37.01 7.17 6.89
CA ASP A 962 -37.67 5.90 6.55
C ASP A 962 -37.96 5.81 5.05
N PHE A 963 -37.60 4.69 4.43
CA PHE A 963 -37.88 4.38 3.03
C PHE A 963 -38.96 3.31 2.91
N ASN A 964 -39.93 3.53 2.02
CA ASN A 964 -40.98 2.58 1.67
C ASN A 964 -41.17 2.55 0.15
N MET A 965 -41.36 1.36 -0.43
CA MET A 965 -41.63 1.19 -1.84
C MET A 965 -42.64 0.09 -2.11
N THR A 966 -43.51 0.27 -3.11
CA THR A 966 -44.39 -0.78 -3.63
C THR A 966 -44.17 -1.00 -5.12
N VAL A 967 -44.37 -2.22 -5.60
CA VAL A 967 -44.20 -2.60 -7.01
C VAL A 967 -45.34 -3.52 -7.46
N ASP A 968 -45.90 -3.27 -8.63
CA ASP A 968 -46.74 -4.19 -9.40
C ASP A 968 -45.90 -4.83 -10.51
N PHE A 969 -45.65 -6.13 -10.39
CA PHE A 969 -44.80 -6.90 -11.30
C PHE A 969 -45.44 -7.19 -12.66
N ALA A 970 -46.76 -7.13 -12.77
CA ALA A 970 -47.47 -7.29 -14.04
C ALA A 970 -47.47 -5.99 -14.84
N ARG A 971 -47.56 -4.83 -14.17
CA ARG A 971 -47.57 -3.50 -14.79
C ARG A 971 -46.18 -2.90 -14.97
N ARG A 972 -45.18 -3.38 -14.20
CA ARG A 972 -43.83 -2.81 -14.10
C ARG A 972 -43.85 -1.33 -13.69
N THR A 973 -44.73 -1.04 -12.74
CA THR A 973 -44.95 0.27 -12.11
C THR A 973 -44.95 0.14 -10.59
N GLY A 974 -44.65 1.21 -9.88
CA GLY A 974 -44.63 1.21 -8.42
C GLY A 974 -44.74 2.62 -7.84
N SER A 975 -44.45 2.75 -6.55
CA SER A 975 -44.32 4.05 -5.88
C SER A 975 -43.27 3.95 -4.77
N ALA A 976 -42.37 4.93 -4.66
CA ALA A 976 -41.45 5.07 -3.54
C ALA A 976 -41.77 6.33 -2.72
N ASN A 977 -41.54 6.24 -1.41
CA ASN A 977 -41.69 7.33 -0.46
C ASN A 977 -40.56 7.30 0.57
N ILE A 978 -39.91 8.45 0.76
CA ILE A 978 -38.94 8.72 1.81
C ILE A 978 -39.59 9.68 2.80
N ALA A 979 -39.58 9.34 4.09
CA ALA A 979 -40.15 10.14 5.17
C ALA A 979 -39.09 10.49 6.22
N ASN A 980 -39.36 11.52 7.03
CA ASN A 980 -38.53 12.00 8.14
C ASN A 980 -37.12 12.51 7.75
N PHE A 981 -36.69 12.37 6.50
CA PHE A 981 -35.37 12.76 6.01
C PHE A 981 -35.16 14.28 6.07
N ASP A 982 -34.30 14.75 6.99
CA ASP A 982 -34.10 16.18 7.32
C ASP A 982 -35.45 16.93 7.50
N GLY A 983 -36.39 16.29 8.20
CA GLY A 983 -37.73 16.85 8.47
C GLY A 983 -38.66 16.93 7.25
N ARG A 984 -38.34 16.25 6.13
CA ARG A 984 -39.13 16.25 4.88
C ARG A 984 -39.74 14.88 4.58
N VAL A 985 -40.74 14.91 3.71
CA VAL A 985 -41.37 13.72 3.12
C VAL A 985 -41.48 13.96 1.62
N PHE A 986 -41.05 13.00 0.81
CA PHE A 986 -41.11 13.06 -0.65
C PHE A 986 -41.19 11.68 -1.27
N GLY A 987 -41.79 11.58 -2.45
CA GLY A 987 -41.97 10.32 -3.15
C GLY A 987 -42.14 10.50 -4.64
N ALA A 988 -42.12 9.38 -5.36
CA ALA A 988 -42.25 9.32 -6.80
C ALA A 988 -43.08 8.09 -7.22
N ASP A 989 -43.95 8.28 -8.22
CA ASP A 989 -44.51 7.16 -8.98
C ASP A 989 -43.41 6.59 -9.88
N LEU A 990 -43.18 5.29 -9.79
CA LEU A 990 -42.07 4.61 -10.45
C LEU A 990 -42.53 3.83 -11.68
N THR A 991 -41.71 3.81 -12.72
CA THR A 991 -41.86 2.93 -13.89
C THR A 991 -40.53 2.26 -14.21
N GLU A 992 -40.54 0.99 -14.59
CA GLU A 992 -39.33 0.27 -15.00
C GLU A 992 -38.73 0.89 -16.28
N GLN A 993 -37.42 1.16 -16.24
CA GLN A 993 -36.62 1.74 -17.31
C GLN A 993 -35.72 0.67 -17.95
N ALA A 994 -35.43 0.84 -19.23
CA ALA A 994 -34.44 0.01 -19.90
C ALA A 994 -33.02 0.40 -19.47
N VAL A 995 -32.26 -0.56 -18.96
CA VAL A 995 -30.87 -0.41 -18.51
C VAL A 995 -29.97 -1.47 -19.14
N VAL A 996 -28.65 -1.25 -19.12
CA VAL A 996 -27.67 -2.16 -19.76
C VAL A 996 -27.60 -3.52 -19.07
N SER A 997 -27.80 -3.56 -17.75
CA SER A 997 -27.81 -4.78 -16.93
C SER A 997 -28.77 -4.61 -15.74
N GLY A 998 -29.33 -5.70 -15.22
CA GLY A 998 -30.18 -5.67 -14.02
C GLY A 998 -31.64 -5.25 -14.30
N ASN A 999 -32.20 -4.44 -13.40
CA ASN A 999 -33.51 -3.77 -13.51
C ASN A 999 -33.39 -2.36 -12.90
N GLN A 1000 -34.25 -1.43 -13.30
CA GLN A 1000 -34.33 -0.12 -12.66
C GLN A 1000 -35.75 0.43 -12.70
N PHE A 1001 -36.33 0.72 -11.54
CA PHE A 1001 -37.57 1.46 -11.38
C PHE A 1001 -37.22 2.92 -11.04
N SER A 1002 -37.66 3.85 -11.89
CA SER A 1002 -37.33 5.27 -11.77
C SER A 1002 -38.58 6.14 -11.83
N GLY A 1003 -38.54 7.28 -11.13
CA GLY A 1003 -39.60 8.28 -11.14
C GLY A 1003 -39.08 9.65 -10.71
N THR A 1004 -39.70 10.71 -11.22
CA THR A 1004 -39.50 12.09 -10.75
C THR A 1004 -40.29 12.33 -9.47
N LEU A 1005 -39.75 13.10 -8.53
CA LEU A 1005 -40.47 13.48 -7.32
C LEU A 1005 -41.80 14.18 -7.64
N ALA A 1006 -42.85 13.79 -6.95
CA ALA A 1006 -44.22 14.21 -7.22
C ALA A 1006 -44.87 14.89 -6.01
N GLY A 1007 -45.37 16.11 -6.21
CA GLY A 1007 -46.06 16.91 -5.20
C GLY A 1007 -45.15 17.84 -4.39
N GLY A 1008 -45.69 19.01 -4.03
CA GLY A 1008 -44.95 20.04 -3.29
C GLY A 1008 -44.02 20.90 -4.15
N THR A 1009 -43.01 21.49 -3.50
CA THR A 1009 -41.95 22.34 -4.09
C THR A 1009 -40.69 21.56 -4.44
N LEU A 1010 -40.58 20.30 -4.00
CA LEU A 1010 -39.40 19.46 -4.19
C LEU A 1010 -39.26 19.00 -5.65
N THR A 1011 -38.03 19.04 -6.16
CA THR A 1011 -37.63 18.57 -7.48
C THR A 1011 -36.53 17.52 -7.35
N GLY A 1012 -36.49 16.54 -8.25
CA GLY A 1012 -35.51 15.45 -8.21
C GLY A 1012 -36.07 14.13 -8.71
N THR A 1013 -35.38 13.03 -8.43
CA THR A 1013 -35.69 11.67 -8.86
C THR A 1013 -35.39 10.65 -7.77
N VAL A 1014 -36.05 9.49 -7.88
CA VAL A 1014 -35.72 8.26 -7.14
C VAL A 1014 -35.45 7.17 -8.18
N ASN A 1015 -34.31 6.47 -8.04
CA ASN A 1015 -33.97 5.30 -8.84
C ASN A 1015 -33.77 4.12 -7.90
N THR A 1016 -34.33 2.97 -8.25
CA THR A 1016 -34.27 1.75 -7.44
C THR A 1016 -34.09 0.51 -8.30
N SER A 1017 -33.43 -0.50 -7.76
CA SER A 1017 -33.28 -1.82 -8.36
C SER A 1017 -33.70 -2.88 -7.35
N ILE A 1018 -34.52 -3.81 -7.80
CA ILE A 1018 -34.90 -4.99 -7.02
C ILE A 1018 -33.73 -5.99 -7.01
N VAL A 1019 -33.40 -6.54 -5.84
CA VAL A 1019 -32.29 -7.47 -5.65
C VAL A 1019 -32.76 -8.87 -5.26
N GLY A 1020 -31.91 -9.86 -5.53
CA GLY A 1020 -32.03 -11.19 -4.96
C GLY A 1020 -31.57 -11.25 -3.51
N GLY A 1021 -32.05 -12.25 -2.79
CA GLY A 1021 -31.60 -12.65 -1.47
C GLY A 1021 -31.83 -14.15 -1.26
N PRO A 1022 -31.49 -14.70 -0.08
CA PRO A 1022 -31.51 -16.14 0.19
C PRO A 1022 -32.85 -16.85 -0.06
N ASN A 1023 -33.97 -16.12 0.02
CA ASN A 1023 -35.32 -16.66 -0.08
C ASN A 1023 -35.99 -16.41 -1.45
N SER A 1024 -35.60 -15.36 -2.18
CA SER A 1024 -36.17 -15.04 -3.50
C SER A 1024 -35.30 -14.09 -4.32
N ASN A 1025 -35.53 -14.03 -5.64
CA ASN A 1025 -34.91 -13.06 -6.54
C ASN A 1025 -35.56 -11.65 -6.52
N HIS A 1026 -36.27 -11.32 -5.46
CA HIS A 1026 -36.90 -10.00 -5.27
C HIS A 1026 -37.08 -9.69 -3.78
N GLN A 1027 -36.15 -10.18 -2.95
CA GLN A 1027 -36.24 -10.11 -1.49
C GLN A 1027 -35.93 -8.72 -0.93
N GLY A 1028 -35.23 -7.87 -1.68
CA GLY A 1028 -34.95 -6.50 -1.27
C GLY A 1028 -34.91 -5.54 -2.44
N VAL A 1029 -34.63 -4.29 -2.11
CA VAL A 1029 -34.47 -3.18 -3.04
C VAL A 1029 -33.31 -2.30 -2.57
N ILE A 1030 -32.53 -1.83 -3.53
CA ILE A 1030 -31.48 -0.82 -3.34
C ILE A 1030 -31.75 0.35 -4.27
N GLY A 1031 -31.19 1.52 -4.00
CA GLY A 1031 -31.41 2.67 -4.87
C GLY A 1031 -30.67 3.92 -4.46
N ASN A 1032 -30.99 5.01 -5.15
CA ASN A 1032 -30.63 6.36 -4.75
C ASN A 1032 -31.76 7.36 -5.00
N PHE A 1033 -31.58 8.54 -4.44
CA PHE A 1033 -32.44 9.69 -4.70
C PHE A 1033 -31.59 10.96 -4.85
N ASN A 1034 -32.13 11.92 -5.56
CA ASN A 1034 -31.77 13.32 -5.41
C ASN A 1034 -33.04 14.15 -5.15
N ALA A 1035 -32.93 15.20 -4.34
CA ALA A 1035 -34.06 16.04 -3.97
C ALA A 1035 -33.59 17.49 -3.75
N ALA A 1036 -34.42 18.48 -4.08
CA ALA A 1036 -34.11 19.89 -3.80
C ALA A 1036 -35.34 20.81 -3.79
N ASP A 1037 -35.29 21.81 -2.91
CA ASP A 1037 -36.23 22.92 -2.81
C ASP A 1037 -35.45 24.20 -2.40
N GLY A 1038 -35.32 25.13 -3.34
CA GLY A 1038 -34.60 26.39 -3.13
C GLY A 1038 -33.14 26.20 -2.71
N VAL A 1039 -32.81 26.62 -1.49
CA VAL A 1039 -31.46 26.56 -0.89
C VAL A 1039 -31.15 25.22 -0.20
N TRP A 1040 -32.11 24.29 -0.20
CA TRP A 1040 -31.95 22.95 0.32
C TRP A 1040 -31.85 21.94 -0.81
N SER A 1041 -30.93 20.99 -0.70
CA SER A 1041 -30.88 19.80 -1.55
C SER A 1041 -30.27 18.62 -0.81
N ALA A 1042 -30.55 17.41 -1.29
CA ALA A 1042 -29.98 16.18 -0.77
C ALA A 1042 -29.72 15.16 -1.88
N THR A 1043 -28.76 14.27 -1.63
CA THR A 1043 -28.47 13.08 -2.44
C THR A 1043 -28.10 11.94 -1.50
N GLY A 1044 -28.57 10.74 -1.79
CA GLY A 1044 -28.38 9.61 -0.88
C GLY A 1044 -28.81 8.28 -1.47
N ILE A 1045 -28.61 7.23 -0.69
CA ILE A 1045 -29.02 5.87 -1.02
C ILE A 1045 -30.35 5.51 -0.35
N VAL A 1046 -30.98 4.45 -0.85
CA VAL A 1046 -32.08 3.76 -0.17
C VAL A 1046 -31.82 2.25 -0.14
N ALA A 1047 -32.24 1.60 0.94
CA ALA A 1047 -32.23 0.15 1.09
C ALA A 1047 -33.52 -0.32 1.78
N GLY A 1048 -34.09 -1.45 1.34
CA GLY A 1048 -35.28 -2.02 1.97
C GLY A 1048 -35.46 -3.51 1.71
N GLU A 1049 -36.15 -4.18 2.63
CA GLU A 1049 -36.52 -5.60 2.55
C GLU A 1049 -38.03 -5.80 2.32
N LEU A 1050 -38.35 -6.90 1.66
CA LEU A 1050 -39.70 -7.37 1.36
C LEU A 1050 -40.50 -7.63 2.65
N GLN A 1051 -41.70 -7.07 2.73
CA GLN A 1051 -42.64 -7.14 3.87
C GLN A 1051 -43.75 -8.19 3.67
#